data_AF-A0A3P7BZN6-F1
#
_entry.id   AF-A0A3P7BZN6-F1
#
_cell.length_a   1.000
_cell.length_b   1.000
_cell.length_c   1.000
_cell.angle_alpha   90.00
_cell.angle_beta   90.00
_cell.angle_gamma   90.00
#
_symmetry.space_group_name_H-M   'P 1'
#
loop_
_entity.id
_entity.type
_entity.pdbx_description
1 polymer ?
#
loop_
_entity_poly.entity_id
_entity_poly.type
_entity_poly.pdbx_seq_one_letter_code
_entity_poly.pdbx_strand_id
1 'polypeptide(L)'
;MKAEIWSVFLAVVRKSKRNLEACSRISLISKILDILPDTDGMLSDLLVQLLGVLTNYSITVKETKQFLRSLQAVNQAWPRNSLKLLQVMKQMPVRDDANVFFSFPGKPQAGIIVPPFSKFPCQSGWTFSTWLRMDPMSSVLFEKEKPYLYCFRSSKSIGYSCHFMGNALVVTAEKAKGKVVTKCTKKELTPRKWHHIAISHSYSRWGRSEIRFYFDGELSETAEINWAVSTTEQFDRCSIGVSPEGDPDTAFCGQMGAVYLFADSLSLEQANSLFCLGPAYQSYFVHDSGSNLPEGYKKHLFDGRLSSVLVMAYCPKNCHGQLCLNSPSKVPCSYFVQVPHAVMKEGVEVITTHSIHSSLQSVGGIQILLPLFSQLDLPCEDGSAMDGDMCSTLLSIIALLLASSQTIQQQLYHSKGFLIIGHALQKASSRHITMTVAEQVIDMAKFLLRCSSGGPLIKQLFEHIMFNPKLWINSDPSVQVHLYNYLAADFLGNTNFHHIIRQVATFGEMCHALKFYYWVAEPKPPSAYQVEARPDSFPNEDVIAIRGSILVFLNRLILLNGNTSASQEGIREQEIHQLMNFVATVHEDDNLYDVLALLNRLLGFYPQIMVPIFDKDKAVGLVFKLLSSPNQLIRIPALKMFGFYLQRSTLKRSHFFRRKTESVTARHLYTLITERLLIHADYLTLPTYIVLFEILTEQMTPEFAYTKKEAASPEWRFENPMMLKVIANLITQSAESNELMRVKKAFLLDMINMCRDGKDNRRTILQMSVWQEWLISISYVFPKTEAEVGAWVVTLP
;
A
#
# COMPACT_ATOMS: atom_id res chain seq x y z
N MET A 1 -34.70 -1.09 31.96
CA MET A 1 -35.16 -2.48 31.83
C MET A 1 -34.83 -3.16 30.50
N LYS A 2 -35.44 -2.82 29.34
CA LYS A 2 -35.14 -3.52 28.05
C LYS A 2 -33.65 -3.43 27.65
N ALA A 3 -33.05 -2.24 27.73
CA ALA A 3 -31.63 -2.04 27.40
C ALA A 3 -30.68 -2.77 28.35
N GLU A 4 -31.01 -2.88 29.64
CA GLU A 4 -30.22 -3.63 30.62
C GLU A 4 -30.25 -5.13 30.35
N ILE A 5 -31.41 -5.68 29.95
CA ILE A 5 -31.52 -7.08 29.57
C ILE A 5 -30.63 -7.37 28.36
N TRP A 6 -30.67 -6.51 27.33
CA TRP A 6 -29.84 -6.67 26.13
C TRP A 6 -28.34 -6.47 26.42
N SER A 7 -27.96 -5.56 27.31
CA SER A 7 -26.57 -5.36 27.69
C SER A 7 -26.01 -6.57 28.46
N VAL A 8 -26.79 -7.12 29.39
CA VAL A 8 -26.43 -8.37 30.11
C VAL A 8 -26.36 -9.53 29.12
N PHE A 9 -27.35 -9.68 28.24
CA PHE A 9 -27.36 -10.73 27.22
C PHE A 9 -26.14 -10.64 26.30
N LEU A 10 -25.80 -9.46 25.81
CA LEU A 10 -24.60 -9.20 25.01
C LEU A 10 -23.33 -9.63 25.76
N ALA A 11 -23.21 -9.28 27.04
CA ALA A 11 -22.07 -9.67 27.87
C ALA A 11 -21.97 -11.20 28.06
N VAL A 12 -23.11 -11.88 28.22
CA VAL A 12 -23.17 -13.34 28.36
C VAL A 12 -22.81 -14.04 27.05
N VAL A 13 -23.30 -13.55 25.92
CA VAL A 13 -23.02 -14.12 24.59
C VAL A 13 -21.55 -13.90 24.21
N ARG A 14 -21.01 -12.69 24.41
CA ARG A 14 -19.61 -12.37 24.10
C ARG A 14 -18.59 -13.21 24.88
N LYS A 15 -18.93 -13.65 26.09
CA LYS A 15 -18.03 -14.43 26.96
C LYS A 15 -17.96 -15.92 26.63
N SER A 16 -18.86 -16.46 25.81
CA SER A 16 -19.01 -17.90 25.62
C SER A 16 -19.32 -18.28 24.16
N LYS A 17 -18.40 -19.01 23.52
CA LYS A 17 -18.63 -19.55 22.17
C LYS A 17 -19.78 -20.55 22.11
N ARG A 18 -20.12 -21.22 23.21
CA ARG A 18 -21.32 -22.07 23.30
C ARG A 18 -22.61 -21.25 23.20
N ASN A 19 -22.62 -20.08 23.85
CA ASN A 19 -23.77 -19.17 23.74
C ASN A 19 -23.87 -18.61 22.32
N LEU A 20 -22.74 -18.29 21.69
CA LEU A 20 -22.69 -17.89 20.28
C LEU A 20 -23.21 -18.99 19.35
N GLU A 21 -22.82 -20.25 19.58
CA GLU A 21 -23.32 -21.40 18.84
C GLU A 21 -24.83 -21.60 19.02
N ALA A 22 -25.33 -21.49 20.25
CA ALA A 22 -26.77 -21.54 20.51
C ALA A 22 -27.54 -20.43 19.79
N CYS A 23 -26.97 -19.21 19.73
CA CYS A 23 -27.54 -18.09 18.98
C CYS A 23 -27.52 -18.34 17.45
N SER A 24 -26.44 -18.95 16.95
CA SER A 24 -26.30 -19.34 15.54
C SER A 24 -27.37 -20.35 15.12
N ARG A 25 -27.63 -21.38 15.95
CA ARG A 25 -28.65 -22.42 15.67
C ARG A 25 -30.06 -21.90 15.50
N ILE A 26 -30.40 -20.81 16.19
CA ILE A 26 -31.72 -20.17 16.07
C ILE A 26 -31.77 -19.04 15.03
N SER A 27 -30.70 -18.87 14.25
CA SER A 27 -30.51 -17.79 13.27
C SER A 27 -30.76 -16.40 13.87
N LEU A 28 -30.14 -16.14 15.03
CA LEU A 28 -30.35 -14.87 15.74
C LEU A 28 -29.93 -13.65 14.90
N ILE A 29 -28.92 -13.78 14.02
CA ILE A 29 -28.52 -12.71 13.10
C ILE A 29 -29.71 -12.29 12.22
N SER A 30 -30.39 -13.24 11.58
CA SER A 30 -31.57 -12.95 10.76
C SER A 30 -32.66 -12.24 11.56
N LYS A 31 -32.95 -12.72 12.76
CA LYS A 31 -33.98 -12.11 13.63
C LYS A 31 -33.62 -10.68 14.04
N ILE A 32 -32.35 -10.41 14.32
CA ILE A 32 -31.90 -9.05 14.64
C ILE A 32 -32.01 -8.14 13.41
N LEU A 33 -31.61 -8.61 12.23
CA LEU A 33 -31.71 -7.83 11.00
C LEU A 33 -33.17 -7.50 10.64
N ASP A 34 -34.13 -8.38 10.94
CA ASP A 34 -35.55 -8.12 10.70
C ASP A 34 -36.13 -7.03 11.60
N ILE A 35 -35.67 -6.91 12.86
CA ILE A 35 -36.17 -5.91 13.81
C ILE A 35 -35.38 -4.60 13.79
N LEU A 36 -34.15 -4.60 13.28
CA LEU A 36 -33.25 -3.45 13.35
C LEU A 36 -33.83 -2.17 12.70
N PRO A 37 -34.53 -2.23 11.54
CA PRO A 37 -35.12 -1.04 10.91
C PRO A 37 -36.08 -0.28 11.84
N ASP A 38 -36.84 -1.02 12.65
CA ASP A 38 -37.88 -0.48 13.55
C ASP A 38 -37.33 -0.03 14.92
N THR A 39 -36.02 -0.17 15.17
CA THR A 39 -35.40 0.13 16.48
C THR A 39 -34.56 1.39 16.46
N ASP A 40 -34.67 2.19 17.53
CA ASP A 40 -33.97 3.45 17.69
C ASP A 40 -33.16 3.56 19.00
N GLY A 41 -32.33 4.61 19.05
CA GLY A 41 -31.50 4.96 20.21
C GLY A 41 -30.58 3.83 20.69
N MET A 42 -30.49 3.70 22.01
CA MET A 42 -29.59 2.77 22.70
C MET A 42 -29.84 1.29 22.36
N LEU A 43 -31.09 0.92 22.02
CA LEU A 43 -31.42 -0.47 21.69
C LEU A 43 -30.78 -0.88 20.35
N SER A 44 -30.86 -0.01 19.34
CA SER A 44 -30.18 -0.22 18.05
C SER A 44 -28.67 -0.40 18.24
N ASP A 45 -28.03 0.40 19.10
CA ASP A 45 -26.59 0.26 19.38
C ASP A 45 -26.24 -1.09 20.00
N LEU A 46 -27.04 -1.58 20.94
CA LEU A 46 -26.84 -2.89 21.56
C LEU A 46 -27.06 -4.04 20.55
N LEU A 47 -28.06 -3.93 19.68
CA LEU A 47 -28.34 -4.93 18.64
C LEU A 47 -27.24 -4.97 17.58
N VAL A 48 -26.72 -3.82 17.15
CA VAL A 48 -25.57 -3.72 16.24
C VAL A 48 -24.32 -4.33 16.88
N GLN A 49 -24.05 -4.02 18.16
CA GLN A 49 -22.93 -4.63 18.86
C GLN A 49 -23.08 -6.15 18.96
N LEU A 50 -24.29 -6.65 19.20
CA LEU A 50 -24.58 -8.08 19.22
C LEU A 50 -24.39 -8.71 17.84
N LEU A 51 -24.86 -8.05 16.76
CA LEU A 51 -24.58 -8.46 15.38
C LEU A 51 -23.08 -8.59 15.15
N GLY A 52 -22.27 -7.61 15.54
CA GLY A 52 -20.80 -7.67 15.41
C GLY A 52 -20.18 -8.90 16.06
N VAL A 53 -20.62 -9.25 17.28
CA VAL A 53 -20.14 -10.45 17.97
C VAL A 53 -20.60 -11.73 17.25
N LEU A 54 -21.85 -11.80 16.83
CA LEU A 54 -22.43 -12.97 16.16
C LEU A 54 -21.81 -13.21 14.77
N THR A 55 -21.70 -12.17 13.95
CA THR A 55 -21.17 -12.27 12.58
C THR A 55 -19.69 -12.58 12.55
N ASN A 56 -18.93 -12.18 13.58
CA ASN A 56 -17.54 -12.57 13.74
C ASN A 56 -17.38 -14.05 14.15
N TYR A 57 -18.39 -14.61 14.85
CA TYR A 57 -18.42 -16.03 15.17
C TYR A 57 -18.78 -16.90 13.95
N SER A 58 -19.93 -16.65 13.34
CA SER A 58 -20.41 -17.37 12.15
C SER A 58 -21.50 -16.58 11.44
N ILE A 59 -21.44 -16.50 10.11
CA ILE A 59 -22.51 -15.91 9.29
C ILE A 59 -22.78 -16.81 8.07
N THR A 60 -24.02 -17.29 7.94
CA THR A 60 -24.42 -18.17 6.84
C THR A 60 -24.63 -17.39 5.53
N VAL A 61 -24.68 -18.08 4.39
CA VAL A 61 -24.97 -17.48 3.08
C VAL A 61 -26.31 -16.73 3.08
N LYS A 62 -27.33 -17.26 3.77
CA LYS A 62 -28.65 -16.63 3.88
C LYS A 62 -28.56 -15.32 4.69
N GLU A 63 -27.88 -15.36 5.83
CA GLU A 63 -27.69 -14.18 6.69
C GLU A 63 -26.82 -13.13 6.01
N THR A 64 -25.76 -13.51 5.27
CA THR A 64 -24.98 -12.58 4.47
C THR A 64 -25.83 -11.89 3.40
N LYS A 65 -26.69 -12.62 2.68
CA LYS A 65 -27.62 -12.01 1.72
C LYS A 65 -28.57 -11.01 2.40
N GLN A 66 -29.11 -11.35 3.56
CA GLN A 66 -30.00 -10.47 4.32
C GLN A 66 -29.27 -9.23 4.85
N PHE A 67 -28.05 -9.41 5.35
CA PHE A 67 -27.19 -8.32 5.81
C PHE A 67 -26.88 -7.34 4.67
N LEU A 68 -26.49 -7.84 3.49
CA LEU A 68 -26.22 -7.00 2.33
C LEU A 68 -27.47 -6.29 1.81
N ARG A 69 -28.65 -6.93 1.85
CA ARG A 69 -29.92 -6.26 1.53
C ARG A 69 -30.24 -5.12 2.50
N SER A 70 -29.83 -5.25 3.76
CA SER A 70 -30.01 -4.19 4.77
C SER A 70 -29.09 -2.98 4.54
N LEU A 71 -28.10 -3.10 3.65
CA LEU A 71 -27.22 -2.00 3.20
C LEU A 71 -27.62 -1.44 1.83
N GLN A 72 -28.62 -2.03 1.16
CA GLN A 72 -29.07 -1.55 -0.14
C GLN A 72 -30.02 -0.37 0.06
N ALA A 73 -29.81 0.71 -0.68
CA ALA A 73 -30.70 1.86 -0.62
C ALA A 73 -32.11 1.49 -1.08
N VAL A 74 -33.10 1.99 -0.35
CA VAL A 74 -34.53 1.84 -0.64
C VAL A 74 -35.11 3.25 -0.78
N ASN A 75 -35.95 3.47 -1.78
CA ASN A 75 -36.55 4.79 -2.05
C ASN A 75 -35.53 5.94 -2.15
N GLN A 76 -34.36 5.70 -2.77
CA GLN A 76 -33.27 6.66 -2.91
C GLN A 76 -32.68 7.14 -1.56
N ALA A 77 -32.79 6.34 -0.50
CA ALA A 77 -32.21 6.63 0.80
C ALA A 77 -31.50 5.40 1.40
N TRP A 78 -30.46 5.63 2.18
CA TRP A 78 -29.83 4.59 2.98
C TRP A 78 -30.77 4.15 4.11
N PRO A 79 -31.00 2.83 4.28
CA PRO A 79 -31.77 2.32 5.39
C PRO A 79 -31.21 2.79 6.73
N ARG A 80 -32.08 2.95 7.72
CA ARG A 80 -31.67 3.28 9.08
C ARG A 80 -30.58 2.32 9.58
N ASN A 81 -29.63 2.85 10.34
CA ASN A 81 -28.50 2.09 10.91
C ASN A 81 -27.47 1.56 9.89
N SER A 82 -27.55 1.90 8.60
CA SER A 82 -26.59 1.45 7.57
C SER A 82 -25.12 1.73 7.93
N LEU A 83 -24.81 2.91 8.47
CA LEU A 83 -23.46 3.26 8.94
C LEU A 83 -22.97 2.30 10.02
N LYS A 84 -23.84 1.97 10.99
CA LYS A 84 -23.53 1.03 12.07
C LYS A 84 -23.30 -0.38 11.53
N LEU A 85 -24.10 -0.80 10.54
CA LEU A 85 -23.91 -2.08 9.86
C LEU A 85 -22.60 -2.13 9.08
N LEU A 86 -22.18 -1.06 8.42
CA LEU A 86 -20.86 -1.02 7.77
C LEU A 86 -19.71 -1.14 8.76
N GLN A 87 -19.82 -0.56 9.96
CA GLN A 87 -18.84 -0.77 11.03
C GLN A 87 -18.81 -2.22 11.51
N VAL A 88 -19.97 -2.90 11.59
CA VAL A 88 -20.02 -4.34 11.85
C VAL A 88 -19.33 -5.12 10.73
N MET A 89 -19.60 -4.78 9.48
CA MET A 89 -19.00 -5.42 8.31
C MET A 89 -17.48 -5.27 8.28
N LYS A 90 -16.95 -4.11 8.68
CA LYS A 90 -15.52 -3.85 8.80
C LYS A 90 -14.84 -4.81 9.78
N GLN A 91 -15.54 -5.31 10.79
CA GLN A 91 -14.99 -6.25 11.78
C GLN A 91 -15.03 -7.72 11.31
N MET A 92 -15.90 -8.07 10.36
CA MET A 92 -16.10 -9.47 9.93
C MET A 92 -14.88 -10.17 9.29
N PRO A 93 -14.00 -9.50 8.51
CA PRO A 93 -12.83 -10.15 7.92
C PRO A 93 -11.76 -10.51 8.94
N VAL A 94 -11.77 -9.89 10.12
CA VAL A 94 -10.77 -10.07 11.18
C VAL A 94 -11.16 -11.26 12.05
N ARG A 95 -11.01 -12.47 11.51
CA ARG A 95 -11.35 -13.73 12.20
C ARG A 95 -10.14 -14.64 12.36
N ASP A 96 -9.76 -14.89 13.61
CA ASP A 96 -8.70 -15.83 14.00
C ASP A 96 -9.31 -17.03 14.75
N ASP A 97 -9.98 -17.92 14.00
CA ASP A 97 -10.68 -19.07 14.58
C ASP A 97 -10.73 -20.28 13.66
N ALA A 98 -10.97 -21.46 14.24
CA ALA A 98 -11.20 -22.69 13.48
C ALA A 98 -12.59 -22.66 12.81
N ASN A 99 -12.65 -22.98 11.51
CA ASN A 99 -13.92 -23.06 10.79
C ASN A 99 -14.70 -24.34 11.10
N VAL A 100 -14.02 -25.45 11.36
CA VAL A 100 -14.63 -26.75 11.68
C VAL A 100 -13.88 -27.35 12.85
N PHE A 101 -14.56 -27.78 13.91
CA PHE A 101 -13.92 -28.31 15.11
C PHE A 101 -14.83 -29.29 15.84
N PHE A 102 -14.24 -30.15 16.68
CA PHE A 102 -14.99 -30.96 17.64
C PHE A 102 -15.41 -30.08 18.83
N SER A 103 -16.68 -30.13 19.21
CA SER A 103 -17.19 -29.51 20.43
C SER A 103 -17.47 -30.57 21.48
N PHE A 104 -16.83 -30.42 22.64
CA PHE A 104 -17.01 -31.31 23.78
C PHE A 104 -17.86 -30.62 24.84
N PRO A 105 -18.99 -31.21 25.27
CA PRO A 105 -19.92 -30.57 26.20
C PRO A 105 -19.45 -30.59 27.66
N GLY A 106 -18.46 -31.41 28.03
CA GLY A 106 -18.05 -31.62 29.42
C GLY A 106 -19.05 -32.44 30.23
N LYS A 107 -19.81 -33.33 29.59
CA LYS A 107 -20.75 -34.25 30.25
C LYS A 107 -20.07 -35.61 30.48
N PRO A 108 -20.48 -36.39 31.50
CA PRO A 108 -19.99 -37.76 31.69
C PRO A 108 -20.09 -38.56 30.38
N GLN A 109 -19.10 -39.42 30.11
CA GLN A 109 -18.98 -40.23 28.88
C GLN A 109 -18.85 -39.44 27.55
N ALA A 110 -18.82 -38.10 27.56
CA ALA A 110 -18.68 -37.27 26.36
C ALA A 110 -17.23 -37.20 25.87
N GLY A 111 -16.89 -38.05 24.91
CA GLY A 111 -15.58 -38.04 24.26
C GLY A 111 -15.56 -38.80 22.94
N ILE A 112 -14.37 -38.89 22.35
CA ILE A 112 -14.12 -39.64 21.12
C ILE A 112 -13.47 -40.97 21.50
N ILE A 113 -14.15 -42.07 21.23
CA ILE A 113 -13.65 -43.42 21.51
C ILE A 113 -12.78 -43.88 20.35
N VAL A 114 -11.52 -44.17 20.64
CA VAL A 114 -10.51 -44.58 19.67
C VAL A 114 -10.47 -46.11 19.64
N PRO A 115 -10.44 -46.74 18.45
CA PRO A 115 -10.39 -48.20 18.35
C PRO A 115 -9.11 -48.76 18.98
N PRO A 116 -9.12 -50.01 19.48
CA PRO A 116 -7.97 -50.61 20.13
C PRO A 116 -6.72 -50.65 19.25
N PHE A 117 -5.57 -50.29 19.83
CA PHE A 117 -4.28 -50.43 19.17
C PHE A 117 -3.77 -51.86 19.34
N SER A 118 -3.49 -52.54 18.22
CA SER A 118 -2.82 -53.84 18.19
C SER A 118 -1.34 -53.71 18.53
N LYS A 119 -0.73 -52.59 18.16
CA LYS A 119 0.64 -52.19 18.51
C LYS A 119 0.71 -50.68 18.68
N PHE A 120 1.36 -50.20 19.75
CA PHE A 120 1.61 -48.78 19.96
C PHE A 120 3.07 -48.43 19.59
N PRO A 121 3.35 -47.27 18.96
CA PRO A 121 4.70 -46.87 18.50
C PRO A 121 5.65 -46.44 19.63
N CYS A 122 5.91 -47.32 20.61
CA CYS A 122 6.78 -46.99 21.74
C CYS A 122 8.26 -46.86 21.35
N GLN A 123 8.76 -47.72 20.45
CA GLN A 123 10.19 -47.80 20.09
C GLN A 123 10.62 -46.78 19.03
N SER A 124 9.72 -46.37 18.14
CA SER A 124 9.99 -45.28 17.18
C SER A 124 9.83 -43.91 17.81
N GLY A 125 9.25 -43.83 19.02
CA GLY A 125 8.72 -42.59 19.55
C GLY A 125 7.32 -42.31 19.01
N TRP A 126 6.62 -41.40 19.68
CA TRP A 126 5.28 -41.01 19.28
C TRP A 126 5.01 -39.55 19.62
N THR A 127 4.10 -38.93 18.86
CA THR A 127 3.66 -37.57 19.16
C THR A 127 2.15 -37.45 19.06
N PHE A 128 1.51 -37.01 20.13
CA PHE A 128 0.12 -36.56 20.11
C PHE A 128 0.10 -35.06 19.85
N SER A 129 -0.63 -34.60 18.84
CA SER A 129 -0.74 -33.19 18.50
C SER A 129 -2.19 -32.81 18.21
N THR A 130 -2.64 -31.69 18.78
CA THR A 130 -3.94 -31.10 18.50
C THR A 130 -3.94 -29.62 18.83
N TRP A 131 -4.85 -28.90 18.20
CA TRP A 131 -5.29 -27.59 18.68
C TRP A 131 -6.43 -27.79 19.67
N LEU A 132 -6.41 -27.08 20.79
CA LEU A 132 -7.52 -27.10 21.74
C LEU A 132 -7.82 -25.74 22.34
N ARG A 133 -9.06 -25.58 22.77
CA ARG A 133 -9.54 -24.41 23.51
C ARG A 133 -10.42 -24.89 24.65
N MET A 134 -9.96 -24.68 25.88
CA MET A 134 -10.71 -25.08 27.08
C MET A 134 -11.84 -24.08 27.36
N ASP A 135 -13.06 -24.55 27.61
CA ASP A 135 -14.20 -23.72 28.01
C ASP A 135 -14.83 -24.29 29.30
N PRO A 136 -14.16 -24.22 30.46
CA PRO A 136 -14.67 -24.78 31.70
C PRO A 136 -16.02 -24.15 32.11
N MET A 137 -16.95 -24.99 32.61
CA MET A 137 -18.33 -24.60 32.94
C MET A 137 -18.43 -23.75 34.21
N SER A 138 -17.57 -24.01 35.21
CA SER A 138 -17.49 -23.27 36.47
C SER A 138 -16.04 -23.11 36.88
N SER A 139 -15.63 -21.90 37.28
CA SER A 139 -14.29 -21.65 37.83
C SER A 139 -14.05 -22.33 39.17
N VAL A 140 -15.11 -22.73 39.89
CA VAL A 140 -15.02 -23.29 41.26
C VAL A 140 -14.82 -24.82 41.23
N LEU A 141 -15.33 -25.51 40.20
CA LEU A 141 -15.21 -26.98 40.06
C LEU A 141 -13.93 -27.38 39.30
N PHE A 142 -13.36 -26.45 38.53
CA PHE A 142 -12.23 -26.68 37.65
C PHE A 142 -10.95 -27.18 38.37
N GLU A 143 -10.78 -26.88 39.67
CA GLU A 143 -9.65 -27.39 40.47
C GLU A 143 -9.85 -28.84 40.95
N LYS A 144 -11.10 -29.34 40.97
CA LYS A 144 -11.44 -30.70 41.42
C LYS A 144 -11.54 -31.68 40.26
N GLU A 145 -11.93 -31.21 39.08
CA GLU A 145 -12.06 -32.01 37.87
C GLU A 145 -10.69 -32.42 37.30
N LYS A 146 -10.63 -33.57 36.64
CA LYS A 146 -9.46 -34.10 35.92
C LYS A 146 -9.81 -34.43 34.47
N PRO A 147 -10.18 -33.44 33.65
CA PRO A 147 -10.63 -33.71 32.30
C PRO A 147 -9.49 -34.32 31.48
N TYR A 148 -9.78 -35.38 30.73
CA TYR A 148 -8.77 -36.05 29.91
C TYR A 148 -8.58 -35.36 28.58
N LEU A 149 -7.34 -35.10 28.18
CA LEU A 149 -6.99 -34.77 26.80
C LEU A 149 -7.02 -36.05 25.95
N TYR A 150 -6.29 -37.08 26.40
CA TYR A 150 -6.32 -38.42 25.81
C TYR A 150 -6.01 -39.49 26.86
N CYS A 151 -6.48 -40.71 26.61
CA CYS A 151 -6.10 -41.91 27.34
C CYS A 151 -5.83 -43.02 26.32
N PHE A 152 -4.64 -43.60 26.31
CA PHE A 152 -4.26 -44.74 25.48
C PHE A 152 -3.66 -45.81 26.38
N ARG A 153 -4.51 -46.71 26.90
CA ARG A 153 -4.11 -47.71 27.89
C ARG A 153 -4.70 -49.08 27.58
N SER A 154 -4.11 -50.11 28.18
CA SER A 154 -4.73 -51.42 28.31
C SER A 154 -5.73 -51.45 29.49
N SER A 155 -6.56 -52.48 29.54
CA SER A 155 -7.44 -52.82 30.66
C SER A 155 -6.71 -53.05 31.98
N LYS A 156 -5.39 -53.23 31.98
CA LYS A 156 -4.53 -53.27 33.18
C LYS A 156 -3.86 -51.93 33.52
N SER A 157 -4.34 -50.84 32.92
CA SER A 157 -3.83 -49.46 33.07
C SER A 157 -2.44 -49.19 32.48
N ILE A 158 -1.82 -50.16 31.80
CA ILE A 158 -0.53 -49.98 31.14
C ILE A 158 -0.70 -49.09 29.92
N GLY A 159 0.10 -48.02 29.80
CA GLY A 159 -0.01 -47.10 28.67
C GLY A 159 0.31 -45.65 29.01
N TYR A 160 -0.27 -44.73 28.23
CA TYR A 160 -0.08 -43.29 28.35
C TYR A 160 -1.42 -42.58 28.49
N SER A 161 -1.50 -41.58 29.37
CA SER A 161 -2.65 -40.68 29.41
C SER A 161 -2.21 -39.26 29.67
N CYS A 162 -3.00 -38.31 29.21
CA CYS A 162 -2.85 -36.90 29.52
C CYS A 162 -4.19 -36.34 29.99
N HIS A 163 -4.19 -35.66 31.14
CA HIS A 163 -5.35 -34.96 31.70
C HIS A 163 -4.95 -33.57 32.16
N PHE A 164 -5.94 -32.71 32.40
CA PHE A 164 -5.71 -31.40 32.99
C PHE A 164 -5.84 -31.47 34.51
N MET A 165 -5.03 -30.68 35.20
CA MET A 165 -5.19 -30.37 36.62
C MET A 165 -5.14 -28.85 36.74
N GLY A 166 -6.30 -28.24 36.96
CA GLY A 166 -6.46 -26.81 36.65
C GLY A 166 -6.09 -26.54 35.18
N ASN A 167 -5.22 -25.57 34.95
CA ASN A 167 -4.79 -25.17 33.60
C ASN A 167 -3.54 -25.90 33.09
N ALA A 168 -2.92 -26.77 33.89
CA ALA A 168 -1.70 -27.48 33.54
C ALA A 168 -2.00 -28.87 32.96
N LEU A 169 -1.10 -29.38 32.11
CA LEU A 169 -1.17 -30.75 31.60
C LEU A 169 -0.44 -31.70 32.53
N VAL A 170 -1.05 -32.85 32.78
CA VAL A 170 -0.47 -33.95 33.54
C VAL A 170 -0.40 -35.17 32.63
N VAL A 171 0.83 -35.54 32.27
CA VAL A 171 1.10 -36.78 31.52
C VAL A 171 1.48 -37.88 32.48
N THR A 172 0.83 -39.03 32.32
CA THR A 172 1.10 -40.24 33.08
C THR A 172 1.47 -41.37 32.14
N ALA A 173 2.66 -41.95 32.35
CA ALA A 173 3.12 -43.16 31.70
C ALA A 173 3.17 -44.29 32.73
N GLU A 174 2.51 -45.42 32.45
CA GLU A 174 2.47 -46.60 33.33
C GLU A 174 3.05 -47.81 32.60
N LYS A 175 4.17 -48.35 33.12
CA LYS A 175 4.87 -49.50 32.50
C LYS A 175 4.15 -50.82 32.74
N ALA A 176 3.74 -50.97 33.98
CA ALA A 176 3.24 -52.16 34.63
C ALA A 176 2.61 -51.68 35.96
N LYS A 177 1.69 -52.47 36.51
CA LYS A 177 0.96 -52.13 37.73
C LYS A 177 1.91 -51.63 38.84
N GLY A 178 1.73 -50.38 39.28
CA GLY A 178 2.52 -49.74 40.33
C GLY A 178 3.85 -49.10 39.89
N LYS A 179 4.24 -49.21 38.61
CA LYS A 179 5.39 -48.50 38.02
C LYS A 179 4.88 -47.37 37.13
N VAL A 180 4.60 -46.22 37.75
CA VAL A 180 3.99 -45.05 37.14
C VAL A 180 4.94 -43.86 37.22
N VAL A 181 5.07 -43.13 36.11
CA VAL A 181 5.70 -41.80 36.07
C VAL A 181 4.61 -40.79 35.72
N THR A 182 4.44 -39.79 36.57
CA THR A 182 3.53 -38.68 36.34
C THR A 182 4.32 -37.38 36.29
N LYS A 183 4.07 -36.59 35.25
CA LYS A 183 4.69 -35.27 35.07
C LYS A 183 3.59 -34.23 34.86
N CYS A 184 3.53 -33.25 35.76
CA CYS A 184 2.76 -32.02 35.59
C CYS A 184 3.63 -30.96 34.92
N THR A 185 3.10 -30.29 33.90
CA THR A 185 3.79 -29.20 33.19
C THR A 185 3.78 -27.92 34.03
N LYS A 186 4.88 -27.17 33.99
CA LYS A 186 4.92 -25.84 34.63
C LYS A 186 4.12 -24.79 33.88
N LYS A 187 4.01 -24.92 32.56
CA LYS A 187 3.23 -24.00 31.72
C LYS A 187 1.75 -24.30 31.88
N GLU A 188 0.99 -23.26 32.21
CA GLU A 188 -0.46 -23.27 32.27
C GLU A 188 -1.06 -22.75 30.97
N LEU A 189 -2.15 -23.37 30.52
CA LEU A 189 -2.91 -22.94 29.36
C LEU A 189 -3.91 -21.87 29.76
N THR A 190 -4.11 -20.87 28.91
CA THR A 190 -5.15 -19.86 29.16
C THR A 190 -6.50 -20.41 28.71
N PRO A 191 -7.51 -20.52 29.60
CA PRO A 191 -8.86 -20.91 29.18
C PRO A 191 -9.41 -19.96 28.12
N ARG A 192 -10.30 -20.47 27.27
CA ARG A 192 -11.01 -19.74 26.22
C ARG A 192 -10.10 -19.17 25.12
N LYS A 193 -8.83 -19.54 25.08
CA LYS A 193 -7.87 -19.28 24.00
C LYS A 193 -7.51 -20.58 23.29
N TRP A 194 -7.29 -20.52 21.98
CA TRP A 194 -6.73 -21.65 21.22
C TRP A 194 -5.24 -21.80 21.55
N HIS A 195 -4.86 -23.02 21.88
CA HIS A 195 -3.48 -23.42 22.09
C HIS A 195 -3.16 -24.62 21.21
N HIS A 196 -2.00 -24.61 20.57
CA HIS A 196 -1.46 -25.80 19.93
C HIS A 196 -0.64 -26.58 20.94
N ILE A 197 -0.91 -27.87 21.05
CA ILE A 197 -0.20 -28.75 21.98
C ILE A 197 0.34 -29.93 21.19
N ALA A 198 1.63 -30.19 21.34
CA ALA A 198 2.24 -31.43 20.91
C ALA A 198 3.05 -32.07 22.06
N ILE A 199 2.68 -33.30 22.42
CA ILE A 199 3.35 -34.11 23.43
C ILE A 199 4.11 -35.21 22.69
N SER A 200 5.43 -35.14 22.73
CA SER A 200 6.33 -35.94 21.89
C SER A 200 7.24 -36.81 22.74
N HIS A 201 7.06 -38.13 22.68
CA HIS A 201 7.93 -39.11 23.30
C HIS A 201 9.05 -39.52 22.34
N SER A 202 10.29 -39.32 22.79
CA SER A 202 11.52 -39.72 22.10
C SER A 202 12.09 -40.94 22.79
N TYR A 203 12.12 -42.08 22.09
CA TYR A 203 12.71 -43.31 22.61
C TYR A 203 14.23 -43.32 22.44
N SER A 204 14.95 -43.85 23.43
CA SER A 204 16.38 -44.13 23.33
C SER A 204 16.68 -45.53 23.85
N ARG A 205 17.40 -46.34 23.05
CA ARG A 205 17.78 -47.71 23.40
C ARG A 205 18.93 -47.76 24.42
N TRP A 206 19.87 -46.83 24.30
CA TRP A 206 21.12 -46.78 25.07
C TRP A 206 21.21 -45.54 25.99
N GLY A 207 20.20 -44.68 25.97
CA GLY A 207 20.09 -43.49 26.82
C GLY A 207 18.74 -43.40 27.52
N ARG A 208 18.42 -42.23 28.08
CA ARG A 208 17.10 -41.98 28.69
C ARG A 208 16.09 -41.65 27.60
N SER A 209 14.88 -42.21 27.72
CA SER A 209 13.76 -41.76 26.90
C SER A 209 13.20 -40.47 27.49
N GLU A 210 12.58 -39.63 26.68
CA GLU A 210 12.12 -38.30 27.10
C GLU A 210 10.74 -38.00 26.54
N ILE A 211 9.93 -37.26 27.30
CA ILE A 211 8.71 -36.61 26.80
C ILE A 211 8.96 -35.12 26.71
N ARG A 212 8.79 -34.56 25.51
CA ARG A 212 8.89 -33.14 25.21
C ARG A 212 7.50 -32.55 25.06
N PHE A 213 7.30 -31.40 25.71
CA PHE A 213 6.06 -30.65 25.67
C PHE A 213 6.24 -29.41 24.82
N TYR A 214 5.59 -29.40 23.66
CA TYR A 214 5.52 -28.22 22.81
C TYR A 214 4.17 -27.52 23.00
N PHE A 215 4.21 -26.24 23.32
CA PHE A 215 3.03 -25.39 23.47
C PHE A 215 3.18 -24.19 22.56
N ASP A 216 2.20 -23.99 21.67
CA ASP A 216 2.18 -22.88 20.71
C ASP A 216 3.45 -22.82 19.83
N GLY A 217 3.96 -24.00 19.47
CA GLY A 217 5.13 -24.14 18.59
C GLY A 217 6.49 -23.99 19.28
N GLU A 218 6.52 -23.85 20.60
CA GLU A 218 7.75 -23.72 21.39
C GLU A 218 7.95 -24.91 22.33
N LEU A 219 9.20 -25.37 22.49
CA LEU A 219 9.55 -26.38 23.49
C LEU A 219 9.51 -25.76 24.88
N SER A 220 8.54 -26.17 25.70
CA SER A 220 8.38 -25.63 27.05
C SER A 220 9.11 -26.44 28.12
N GLU A 221 9.05 -27.77 28.04
CA GLU A 221 9.62 -28.64 29.06
C GLU A 221 9.95 -30.01 28.48
N THR A 222 10.97 -30.66 29.05
CA THR A 222 11.35 -32.05 28.78
C THR A 222 11.32 -32.83 30.09
N ALA A 223 10.71 -34.00 30.07
CA ALA A 223 10.62 -34.91 31.20
C ALA A 223 11.29 -36.24 30.87
N GLU A 224 12.27 -36.64 31.67
CA GLU A 224 12.97 -37.90 31.49
C GLU A 224 12.11 -39.08 31.96
N ILE A 225 12.10 -40.15 31.17
CA ILE A 225 11.50 -41.44 31.50
C ILE A 225 12.57 -42.51 31.38
N ASN A 226 12.91 -43.11 32.52
CA ASN A 226 14.00 -44.08 32.64
C ASN A 226 13.68 -45.48 32.08
N TRP A 227 12.52 -45.67 31.46
CA TRP A 227 12.09 -46.95 30.91
C TRP A 227 10.98 -46.77 29.86
N ALA A 228 10.87 -47.74 28.93
CA ALA A 228 9.76 -47.80 27.99
C ALA A 228 8.53 -48.51 28.59
N VAL A 229 7.33 -48.04 28.23
CA VAL A 229 6.06 -48.71 28.54
C VAL A 229 5.97 -50.04 27.80
N SER A 230 5.42 -51.08 28.45
CA SER A 230 5.27 -52.39 27.81
C SER A 230 4.33 -52.32 26.61
N THR A 231 4.70 -53.00 25.53
CA THR A 231 3.88 -53.13 24.30
C THR A 231 3.35 -54.56 24.11
N THR A 232 3.50 -55.42 25.12
CA THR A 232 3.01 -56.80 25.10
C THR A 232 1.49 -56.89 25.17
N GLU A 233 0.83 -55.87 25.71
CA GLU A 233 -0.62 -55.79 25.82
C GLU A 233 -1.19 -54.84 24.76
N GLN A 234 -2.38 -55.18 24.25
CA GLN A 234 -3.14 -54.29 23.39
C GLN A 234 -3.68 -53.11 24.21
N PHE A 235 -3.68 -51.91 23.62
CA PHE A 235 -4.28 -50.74 24.27
C PHE A 235 -5.75 -50.67 23.85
N ASP A 236 -6.62 -51.28 24.66
CA ASP A 236 -8.06 -51.45 24.42
C ASP A 236 -8.95 -50.40 25.12
N ARG A 237 -8.36 -49.57 26.00
CA ARG A 237 -9.01 -48.47 26.71
C ARG A 237 -8.50 -47.14 26.15
N CYS A 238 -8.94 -46.81 24.94
CA CYS A 238 -8.48 -45.65 24.19
C CYS A 238 -9.59 -44.60 23.96
N SER A 239 -9.35 -43.37 24.41
CA SER A 239 -10.31 -42.26 24.32
C SER A 239 -9.60 -40.90 24.21
N ILE A 240 -10.30 -39.93 23.64
CA ILE A 240 -9.89 -38.52 23.58
C ILE A 240 -11.01 -37.69 24.21
N GLY A 241 -10.65 -36.74 25.08
CA GLY A 241 -11.61 -35.85 25.73
C GLY A 241 -12.36 -36.47 26.91
N VAL A 242 -12.12 -37.72 27.30
CA VAL A 242 -12.82 -38.38 28.43
C VAL A 242 -12.01 -39.56 28.98
N SER A 243 -12.21 -39.95 30.24
CA SER A 243 -11.67 -41.23 30.74
C SER A 243 -12.33 -42.42 30.04
N PRO A 244 -11.66 -43.59 29.95
CA PRO A 244 -12.25 -44.78 29.34
C PRO A 244 -13.54 -45.27 30.02
N GLU A 245 -13.68 -45.01 31.33
CA GLU A 245 -14.88 -45.39 32.11
C GLU A 245 -15.98 -44.31 32.05
N GLY A 246 -15.65 -43.10 31.59
CA GLY A 246 -16.62 -42.03 31.38
C GLY A 246 -17.06 -41.31 32.64
N ASP A 247 -16.19 -41.26 33.66
CA ASP A 247 -16.50 -40.68 34.98
C ASP A 247 -16.87 -39.19 34.89
N PRO A 248 -17.79 -38.68 35.74
CA PRO A 248 -18.29 -37.31 35.65
C PRO A 248 -17.24 -36.21 35.66
N ASP A 249 -16.18 -36.39 36.46
CA ASP A 249 -15.15 -35.37 36.66
C ASP A 249 -14.00 -35.45 35.63
N THR A 250 -14.16 -36.28 34.59
CA THR A 250 -13.07 -36.58 33.62
C THR A 250 -13.36 -36.12 32.19
N ALA A 251 -14.54 -35.55 31.95
CA ALA A 251 -14.97 -35.13 30.63
C ALA A 251 -14.40 -33.75 30.27
N PHE A 252 -13.74 -33.66 29.12
CA PHE A 252 -13.23 -32.43 28.56
C PHE A 252 -14.37 -31.50 28.15
N CYS A 253 -14.19 -30.22 28.44
CA CYS A 253 -15.17 -29.18 28.23
C CYS A 253 -14.52 -28.10 27.38
N GLY A 254 -14.82 -28.07 26.08
CA GLY A 254 -14.12 -27.17 25.16
C GLY A 254 -14.22 -27.55 23.69
N GLN A 255 -13.23 -27.12 22.92
CA GLN A 255 -13.13 -27.34 21.48
C GLN A 255 -11.78 -28.00 21.15
N MET A 256 -11.75 -28.90 20.18
CA MET A 256 -10.51 -29.41 19.60
C MET A 256 -10.53 -29.33 18.07
N GLY A 257 -9.37 -29.03 17.48
CA GLY A 257 -9.16 -29.12 16.04
C GLY A 257 -8.98 -30.56 15.58
N ALA A 258 -8.24 -30.75 14.49
CA ALA A 258 -7.82 -32.08 14.09
C ALA A 258 -6.86 -32.69 15.12
N VAL A 259 -7.09 -33.97 15.43
CA VAL A 259 -6.29 -34.74 16.40
C VAL A 259 -5.37 -35.69 15.63
N TYR A 260 -4.07 -35.54 15.85
CA TYR A 260 -3.03 -36.30 15.17
C TYR A 260 -2.24 -37.17 16.16
N LEU A 261 -1.92 -38.40 15.75
CA LEU A 261 -0.92 -39.24 16.41
C LEU A 261 0.12 -39.65 15.37
N PHE A 262 1.39 -39.34 15.64
CA PHE A 262 2.53 -39.72 14.81
C PHE A 262 3.33 -40.83 15.51
N ALA A 263 3.88 -41.76 14.74
CA ALA A 263 4.83 -42.79 15.17
C ALA A 263 6.28 -42.31 15.09
N ASP A 264 6.52 -41.03 15.37
CA ASP A 264 7.85 -40.42 15.45
C ASP A 264 7.81 -39.30 16.51
N SER A 265 8.98 -38.89 16.99
CA SER A 265 9.13 -37.70 17.82
C SER A 265 9.25 -36.47 16.93
N LEU A 266 8.46 -35.42 17.19
CA LEU A 266 8.58 -34.16 16.45
C LEU A 266 9.85 -33.38 16.86
N SER A 267 10.46 -32.73 15.87
CA SER A 267 11.46 -31.68 16.08
C SER A 267 10.80 -30.35 16.47
N LEU A 268 11.61 -29.40 16.97
CA LEU A 268 11.13 -28.05 17.29
C LEU A 268 10.58 -27.33 16.05
N GLU A 269 11.26 -27.46 14.92
CA GLU A 269 10.85 -26.86 13.64
C GLU A 269 9.53 -27.43 13.14
N GLN A 270 9.31 -28.73 13.31
CA GLN A 270 8.04 -29.37 12.97
C GLN A 270 6.91 -28.92 13.90
N ALA A 271 7.14 -28.88 15.21
CA ALA A 271 6.16 -28.40 16.18
C ALA A 271 5.79 -26.93 15.94
N ASN A 272 6.78 -26.09 15.62
CA ASN A 272 6.57 -24.70 15.26
C ASN A 272 5.79 -24.55 13.95
N SER A 273 6.14 -25.35 12.92
CA SER A 273 5.43 -25.34 11.64
C SER A 273 3.98 -25.80 11.79
N LEU A 274 3.69 -26.81 12.62
CA LEU A 274 2.32 -27.25 12.95
C LEU A 274 1.51 -26.17 13.67
N PHE A 275 2.14 -25.38 14.54
CA PHE A 275 1.51 -24.21 15.15
C PHE A 275 1.24 -23.13 14.10
N CYS A 276 2.19 -22.83 13.21
CA CYS A 276 1.96 -21.82 12.18
C CYS A 276 0.87 -22.22 11.16
N LEU A 277 0.57 -23.52 10.99
CA LEU A 277 -0.58 -23.97 10.17
C LEU A 277 -1.94 -23.50 10.71
N GLY A 278 -2.02 -23.24 12.02
CA GLY A 278 -3.24 -22.82 12.67
C GLY A 278 -4.28 -23.94 12.89
N PRO A 279 -5.34 -23.66 13.68
CA PRO A 279 -6.35 -24.65 14.07
C PRO A 279 -7.30 -25.04 12.93
N ALA A 280 -7.28 -24.34 11.80
CA ALA A 280 -8.13 -24.62 10.63
C ALA A 280 -7.59 -25.73 9.73
N TYR A 281 -6.32 -26.15 9.89
CA TYR A 281 -5.70 -27.18 9.08
C TYR A 281 -6.22 -28.58 9.43
N GLN A 282 -6.69 -29.31 8.42
CA GLN A 282 -7.34 -30.62 8.56
C GLN A 282 -7.02 -31.51 7.35
N SER A 283 -5.77 -31.96 7.26
CA SER A 283 -5.28 -32.80 6.16
C SER A 283 -4.19 -33.76 6.64
N TYR A 284 -3.75 -34.65 5.76
CA TYR A 284 -2.82 -35.75 6.05
C TYR A 284 -1.35 -35.42 5.73
N PHE A 285 -1.01 -34.14 5.52
CA PHE A 285 0.37 -33.67 5.26
C PHE A 285 0.99 -34.22 3.95
N VAL A 286 0.16 -34.63 2.98
CA VAL A 286 0.61 -35.15 1.67
C VAL A 286 0.88 -34.01 0.67
N HIS A 287 0.03 -32.98 0.70
CA HIS A 287 0.13 -31.81 -0.17
C HIS A 287 -0.01 -30.54 0.69
N ASP A 288 0.62 -29.46 0.26
CA ASP A 288 0.51 -28.14 0.89
C ASP A 288 -0.80 -27.41 0.52
N SER A 289 -1.69 -28.08 -0.23
CA SER A 289 -3.00 -27.56 -0.63
C SER A 289 -3.81 -27.12 0.60
N GLY A 290 -4.05 -25.81 0.72
CA GLY A 290 -4.76 -25.20 1.85
C GLY A 290 -3.86 -24.63 2.95
N SER A 291 -2.53 -24.59 2.75
CA SER A 291 -1.58 -23.90 3.61
C SER A 291 -1.18 -22.54 3.03
N ASN A 292 -1.27 -21.49 3.84
CA ASN A 292 -0.73 -20.15 3.52
C ASN A 292 0.66 -19.93 4.14
N LEU A 293 1.34 -21.01 4.56
CA LEU A 293 2.66 -20.91 5.20
C LEU A 293 3.74 -20.41 4.22
N PRO A 294 4.73 -19.66 4.72
CA PRO A 294 5.96 -19.40 3.96
C PRO A 294 6.69 -20.70 3.60
N GLU A 295 7.40 -20.70 2.48
CA GLU A 295 8.07 -21.89 1.92
C GLU A 295 9.04 -22.57 2.91
N GLY A 296 9.70 -21.78 3.75
CA GLY A 296 10.60 -22.27 4.79
C GLY A 296 9.92 -23.18 5.83
N TYR A 297 8.63 -22.98 6.11
CA TYR A 297 7.88 -23.83 7.04
C TYR A 297 7.32 -25.07 6.35
N LYS A 298 6.92 -24.94 5.08
CA LYS A 298 6.33 -26.05 4.30
C LYS A 298 7.25 -27.26 4.21
N LYS A 299 8.55 -27.03 4.04
CA LYS A 299 9.55 -28.11 3.95
C LYS A 299 9.59 -29.04 5.16
N HIS A 300 9.20 -28.56 6.35
CA HIS A 300 9.21 -29.36 7.58
C HIS A 300 7.98 -30.27 7.73
N LEU A 301 6.92 -30.01 6.96
CA LEU A 301 5.63 -30.70 7.09
C LEU A 301 5.29 -31.55 5.87
N PHE A 302 5.63 -31.08 4.67
CA PHE A 302 5.17 -31.64 3.39
C PHE A 302 6.28 -32.34 2.59
N ASP A 303 7.41 -32.70 3.21
CA ASP A 303 8.48 -33.52 2.59
C ASP A 303 8.12 -35.01 2.47
N GLY A 304 6.93 -35.39 2.94
CA GLY A 304 6.42 -36.76 2.96
C GLY A 304 6.76 -37.53 4.24
N ARG A 305 7.76 -37.11 5.04
CA ARG A 305 8.16 -37.82 6.26
C ARG A 305 7.04 -37.83 7.28
N LEU A 306 6.46 -36.67 7.58
CA LEU A 306 5.39 -36.55 8.58
C LEU A 306 4.14 -37.37 8.18
N SER A 307 3.77 -37.35 6.89
CA SER A 307 2.66 -38.15 6.37
C SER A 307 2.91 -39.66 6.46
N SER A 308 4.17 -40.10 6.33
CA SER A 308 4.54 -41.52 6.34
C SER A 308 4.51 -42.16 7.73
N VAL A 309 4.64 -41.35 8.78
CA VAL A 309 4.61 -41.79 10.19
C VAL A 309 3.28 -41.51 10.87
N LEU A 310 2.27 -41.04 10.15
CA LEU A 310 0.95 -40.74 10.70
C LEU A 310 0.23 -42.04 11.09
N VAL A 311 -0.13 -42.19 12.38
CA VAL A 311 -0.87 -43.37 12.88
C VAL A 311 -2.38 -43.11 12.79
N MET A 312 -2.81 -41.94 13.26
CA MET A 312 -4.21 -41.53 13.22
C MET A 312 -4.31 -40.03 12.96
N ALA A 313 -5.33 -39.65 12.21
CA ALA A 313 -5.69 -38.26 11.94
C ALA A 313 -7.20 -38.12 11.92
N TYR A 314 -7.78 -37.82 13.09
CA TYR A 314 -9.20 -37.54 13.23
C TYR A 314 -9.45 -36.07 12.93
N CYS A 315 -9.85 -35.80 11.70
CA CYS A 315 -10.17 -34.46 11.22
C CYS A 315 -11.69 -34.22 11.33
N PRO A 316 -12.16 -33.14 11.98
CA PRO A 316 -13.57 -32.78 12.05
C PRO A 316 -14.30 -32.80 10.69
N LYS A 317 -13.66 -32.32 9.62
CA LYS A 317 -14.18 -32.34 8.24
C LYS A 317 -14.42 -33.75 7.67
N ASN A 318 -13.75 -34.76 8.21
CA ASN A 318 -13.81 -36.15 7.75
C ASN A 318 -14.69 -37.00 8.67
N CYS A 319 -15.73 -36.41 9.25
CA CYS A 319 -16.69 -37.12 10.09
C CYS A 319 -18.00 -37.38 9.33
N HIS A 320 -18.62 -38.52 9.59
CA HIS A 320 -19.94 -38.86 9.07
C HIS A 320 -20.85 -39.26 10.24
N GLY A 321 -21.79 -38.38 10.60
CA GLY A 321 -22.58 -38.53 11.83
C GLY A 321 -21.66 -38.55 13.05
N GLN A 322 -21.69 -39.65 13.81
CA GLN A 322 -20.83 -39.86 14.99
C GLN A 322 -19.47 -40.49 14.65
N LEU A 323 -19.24 -40.92 13.41
CA LEU A 323 -18.03 -41.64 13.03
C LEU A 323 -16.93 -40.66 12.59
N CYS A 324 -15.76 -40.71 13.23
CA CYS A 324 -14.55 -40.01 12.84
C CYS A 324 -13.71 -40.89 11.91
N LEU A 325 -13.68 -40.57 10.63
CA LEU A 325 -12.96 -41.38 9.64
C LEU A 325 -11.45 -41.15 9.75
N ASN A 326 -10.69 -42.24 9.54
CA ASN A 326 -9.23 -42.24 9.50
C ASN A 326 -8.81 -43.05 8.28
N SER A 327 -8.47 -42.35 7.19
CA SER A 327 -8.11 -42.98 5.92
C SER A 327 -6.87 -42.34 5.29
N PRO A 328 -5.72 -42.29 5.99
CA PRO A 328 -4.47 -41.84 5.37
C PRO A 328 -4.00 -42.82 4.30
N SER A 329 -3.68 -42.32 3.11
CA SER A 329 -3.47 -43.10 1.87
C SER A 329 -2.24 -44.01 1.84
N LYS A 330 -1.38 -43.99 2.87
CA LYS A 330 -0.10 -44.74 2.91
C LYS A 330 0.18 -45.46 4.23
N VAL A 331 -0.76 -45.49 5.18
CA VAL A 331 -0.50 -46.11 6.50
C VAL A 331 -0.82 -47.60 6.42
N PRO A 332 0.15 -48.49 6.68
CA PRO A 332 -0.16 -49.90 6.84
C PRO A 332 -1.20 -50.03 7.97
N CYS A 333 -2.29 -50.78 7.75
CA CYS A 333 -3.32 -51.08 8.77
C CYS A 333 -2.79 -51.87 10.00
N SER A 334 -1.50 -51.79 10.32
CA SER A 334 -0.81 -52.61 11.31
C SER A 334 -0.89 -52.11 12.75
N TYR A 335 -1.34 -50.87 13.00
CA TYR A 335 -1.41 -50.30 14.36
C TYR A 335 -2.72 -50.57 15.10
N PHE A 336 -3.81 -50.87 14.38
CA PHE A 336 -5.14 -51.09 14.96
C PHE A 336 -5.58 -52.54 14.81
N VAL A 337 -6.41 -53.02 15.75
CA VAL A 337 -7.00 -54.37 15.69
C VAL A 337 -8.09 -54.45 14.62
N GLN A 338 -8.79 -53.34 14.41
CA GLN A 338 -9.92 -53.21 13.49
C GLN A 338 -9.80 -51.94 12.66
N VAL A 339 -10.83 -51.63 11.87
CA VAL A 339 -10.89 -50.40 11.07
C VAL A 339 -10.64 -49.18 11.99
N PRO A 340 -9.71 -48.27 11.64
CA PRO A 340 -9.18 -47.29 12.57
C PRO A 340 -10.09 -46.05 12.77
N HIS A 341 -11.40 -46.21 12.54
CA HIS A 341 -12.38 -45.15 12.73
C HIS A 341 -12.75 -45.00 14.20
N ALA A 342 -12.80 -43.76 14.68
CA ALA A 342 -13.20 -43.44 16.05
C ALA A 342 -14.68 -43.04 16.09
N VAL A 343 -15.27 -43.04 17.29
CA VAL A 343 -16.70 -42.75 17.49
C VAL A 343 -16.88 -41.63 18.51
N MET A 344 -17.58 -40.57 18.13
CA MET A 344 -18.03 -39.50 19.02
C MET A 344 -19.20 -39.99 19.88
N LYS A 345 -19.13 -39.81 21.20
CA LYS A 345 -20.17 -40.21 22.15
C LYS A 345 -20.75 -39.01 22.92
N GLU A 346 -21.96 -39.20 23.45
CA GLU A 346 -22.61 -38.36 24.45
C GLU A 346 -22.53 -36.84 24.21
N GLY A 347 -23.04 -36.41 23.05
CA GLY A 347 -23.17 -35.00 22.71
C GLY A 347 -21.88 -34.32 22.21
N VAL A 348 -20.79 -35.08 22.01
CA VAL A 348 -19.67 -34.60 21.18
C VAL A 348 -20.15 -34.47 19.74
N GLU A 349 -19.93 -33.30 19.15
CA GLU A 349 -20.41 -32.97 17.81
C GLU A 349 -19.34 -32.20 17.02
N VAL A 350 -19.47 -32.25 15.70
CA VAL A 350 -18.66 -31.42 14.78
C VAL A 350 -19.43 -30.14 14.51
N ILE A 351 -18.86 -29.01 14.90
CA ILE A 351 -19.41 -27.68 14.62
C ILE A 351 -18.72 -27.10 13.39
N THR A 352 -19.53 -26.59 12.46
CA THR A 352 -19.07 -25.84 11.29
C THR A 352 -19.53 -24.40 11.41
N THR A 353 -18.58 -23.48 11.31
CA THR A 353 -18.80 -22.04 11.34
C THR A 353 -18.37 -21.44 10.01
N HIS A 354 -19.09 -20.40 9.58
CA HIS A 354 -18.88 -19.79 8.28
C HIS A 354 -18.31 -18.38 8.43
N SER A 355 -17.19 -18.10 7.76
CA SER A 355 -16.62 -16.75 7.71
C SER A 355 -17.30 -15.93 6.62
N ILE A 356 -17.14 -14.61 6.70
CA ILE A 356 -17.61 -13.71 5.64
C ILE A 356 -16.98 -14.05 4.28
N HIS A 357 -15.76 -14.59 4.25
CA HIS A 357 -15.10 -15.01 3.01
C HIS A 357 -15.85 -16.12 2.28
N SER A 358 -16.18 -17.22 2.97
CA SER A 358 -16.86 -18.36 2.35
C SER A 358 -18.31 -18.01 1.99
N SER A 359 -18.98 -17.23 2.84
CA SER A 359 -20.34 -16.78 2.57
C SER A 359 -20.39 -15.79 1.40
N LEU A 360 -19.52 -14.77 1.34
CA LEU A 360 -19.46 -13.84 0.20
C LEU A 360 -19.14 -14.58 -1.10
N GLN A 361 -18.16 -15.48 -1.10
CA GLN A 361 -17.83 -16.28 -2.29
C GLN A 361 -19.05 -17.04 -2.83
N SER A 362 -19.90 -17.56 -1.94
CA SER A 362 -21.12 -18.28 -2.30
C SER A 362 -22.26 -17.36 -2.76
N VAL A 363 -22.30 -16.11 -2.29
CA VAL A 363 -23.31 -15.12 -2.69
C VAL A 363 -23.01 -14.53 -4.07
N GLY A 364 -21.74 -14.35 -4.40
CA GLY A 364 -21.34 -13.72 -5.66
C GLY A 364 -19.98 -13.03 -5.63
N GLY A 365 -19.16 -13.23 -4.61
CA GLY A 365 -17.82 -12.65 -4.47
C GLY A 365 -17.81 -11.21 -3.97
N ILE A 366 -16.61 -10.61 -3.89
CA ILE A 366 -16.41 -9.24 -3.42
C ILE A 366 -17.12 -8.18 -4.29
N GLN A 367 -17.36 -8.48 -5.57
CA GLN A 367 -18.00 -7.54 -6.50
C GLN A 367 -19.41 -7.10 -6.08
N ILE A 368 -20.09 -7.87 -5.22
CA ILE A 368 -21.41 -7.50 -4.69
C ILE A 368 -21.37 -6.26 -3.80
N LEU A 369 -20.18 -5.86 -3.33
CA LEU A 369 -19.98 -4.67 -2.51
C LEU A 369 -19.78 -3.40 -3.34
N LEU A 370 -19.40 -3.54 -4.62
CA LEU A 370 -19.08 -2.40 -5.49
C LEU A 370 -20.27 -1.44 -5.71
N PRO A 371 -21.53 -1.92 -5.84
CA PRO A 371 -22.68 -1.03 -5.92
C PRO A 371 -22.85 -0.10 -4.71
N LEU A 372 -22.28 -0.42 -3.54
CA LEU A 372 -22.36 0.45 -2.36
C LEU A 372 -21.69 1.82 -2.61
N PHE A 373 -20.65 1.87 -3.44
CA PHE A 373 -20.00 3.13 -3.83
C PHE A 373 -20.89 4.01 -4.71
N SER A 374 -21.87 3.45 -5.41
CA SER A 374 -22.80 4.23 -6.24
C SER A 374 -23.92 4.92 -5.45
N GLN A 375 -24.02 4.63 -4.15
CA GLN A 375 -25.07 5.13 -3.26
C GLN A 375 -24.54 6.21 -2.30
N LEU A 376 -23.26 6.59 -2.37
CA LEU A 376 -22.61 7.50 -1.41
C LEU A 376 -23.39 8.82 -1.21
N ASP A 377 -23.91 9.39 -2.29
CA ASP A 377 -24.61 10.68 -2.29
C ASP A 377 -26.08 10.61 -1.84
N LEU A 378 -26.64 9.41 -1.67
CA LEU A 378 -28.04 9.25 -1.22
C LEU A 378 -28.15 9.65 0.25
N PRO A 379 -29.20 10.35 0.70
CA PRO A 379 -29.40 10.67 2.12
C PRO A 379 -29.72 9.43 2.98
N CYS A 380 -29.64 9.56 4.30
CA CYS A 380 -30.27 8.60 5.22
C CYS A 380 -31.81 8.68 5.13
N GLU A 381 -32.50 7.62 5.53
CA GLU A 381 -33.97 7.62 5.69
C GLU A 381 -34.52 8.74 6.59
N ASP A 382 -33.74 9.22 7.56
CA ASP A 382 -34.11 10.35 8.43
C ASP A 382 -33.86 11.73 7.78
N GLY A 383 -33.45 11.76 6.51
CA GLY A 383 -33.15 12.98 5.75
C GLY A 383 -31.79 13.59 6.06
N SER A 384 -31.01 13.01 6.97
CA SER A 384 -29.64 13.46 7.23
C SER A 384 -28.73 13.18 6.04
N ALA A 385 -27.81 14.11 5.78
CA ALA A 385 -26.76 13.89 4.80
C ALA A 385 -25.84 12.77 5.29
N MET A 386 -25.43 11.88 4.39
CA MET A 386 -24.47 10.83 4.73
C MET A 386 -23.13 11.44 5.11
N ASP A 387 -22.51 10.82 6.10
CA ASP A 387 -21.20 11.18 6.60
C ASP A 387 -20.12 11.07 5.50
N GLY A 388 -19.17 12.00 5.49
CA GLY A 388 -18.00 11.98 4.62
C GLY A 388 -17.12 10.73 4.83
N ASP A 389 -17.14 10.14 6.03
CA ASP A 389 -16.39 8.94 6.40
C ASP A 389 -16.95 7.63 5.82
N MET A 390 -18.07 7.67 5.09
CA MET A 390 -18.65 6.49 4.45
C MET A 390 -17.68 5.85 3.45
N CYS A 391 -17.09 6.67 2.59
CA CYS A 391 -16.20 6.20 1.53
C CYS A 391 -14.93 5.55 2.13
N SER A 392 -14.35 6.18 3.15
CA SER A 392 -13.17 5.63 3.85
C SER A 392 -13.50 4.30 4.54
N THR A 393 -14.71 4.17 5.11
CA THR A 393 -15.18 2.91 5.72
C THR A 393 -15.34 1.81 4.67
N LEU A 394 -15.95 2.08 3.52
CA LEU A 394 -16.09 1.10 2.43
C LEU A 394 -14.73 0.67 1.87
N LEU A 395 -13.82 1.61 1.62
CA LEU A 395 -12.45 1.30 1.19
C LEU A 395 -11.71 0.46 2.22
N SER A 396 -11.89 0.76 3.51
CA SER A 396 -11.31 -0.03 4.60
C SER A 396 -11.85 -1.47 4.64
N ILE A 397 -13.15 -1.67 4.38
CA ILE A 397 -13.74 -3.02 4.23
C ILE A 397 -13.08 -3.77 3.06
N ILE A 398 -12.94 -3.12 1.90
CA ILE A 398 -12.25 -3.71 0.74
C ILE A 398 -10.79 -4.05 1.10
N ALA A 399 -10.07 -3.14 1.75
CA ALA A 399 -8.69 -3.34 2.19
C ALA A 399 -8.55 -4.54 3.13
N LEU A 400 -9.41 -4.66 4.14
CA LEU A 400 -9.41 -5.76 5.10
C LEU A 400 -9.74 -7.11 4.44
N LEU A 401 -10.68 -7.13 3.49
CA LEU A 401 -11.01 -8.32 2.72
C LEU A 401 -9.85 -8.75 1.79
N LEU A 402 -9.15 -7.79 1.19
CA LEU A 402 -7.95 -8.06 0.40
C LEU A 402 -6.80 -8.59 1.27
N ALA A 403 -6.64 -8.05 2.48
CA ALA A 403 -5.59 -8.47 3.42
C ALA A 403 -5.78 -9.90 3.95
N SER A 404 -7.03 -10.36 4.03
CA SER A 404 -7.40 -11.64 4.62
C SER A 404 -7.58 -12.78 3.62
N SER A 405 -7.70 -12.50 2.30
CA SER A 405 -7.95 -13.56 1.31
C SER A 405 -7.35 -13.28 -0.07
N GLN A 406 -6.49 -14.19 -0.53
CA GLN A 406 -5.94 -14.17 -1.89
C GLN A 406 -7.01 -14.43 -2.96
N THR A 407 -8.02 -15.25 -2.67
CA THR A 407 -9.16 -15.48 -3.57
C THR A 407 -9.92 -14.18 -3.82
N ILE A 408 -10.10 -13.36 -2.78
CA ILE A 408 -10.73 -12.04 -2.92
C ILE A 408 -9.87 -11.11 -3.76
N GLN A 409 -8.54 -11.13 -3.59
CA GLN A 409 -7.63 -10.35 -4.44
C GLN A 409 -7.83 -10.69 -5.93
N GLN A 410 -7.90 -11.99 -6.26
CA GLN A 410 -8.15 -12.43 -7.64
C GLN A 410 -9.54 -12.02 -8.14
N GLN A 411 -10.59 -12.16 -7.32
CA GLN A 411 -11.94 -11.75 -7.69
C GLN A 411 -12.03 -10.24 -7.97
N LEU A 412 -11.43 -9.40 -7.12
CA LEU A 412 -11.42 -7.95 -7.32
C LEU A 412 -10.67 -7.58 -8.60
N TYR A 413 -9.55 -8.25 -8.89
CA TYR A 413 -8.78 -8.03 -10.12
C TYR A 413 -9.58 -8.38 -11.37
N HIS A 414 -10.18 -9.58 -11.41
CA HIS A 414 -10.94 -10.07 -12.56
C HIS A 414 -12.23 -9.28 -12.80
N SER A 415 -12.84 -8.75 -11.74
CA SER A 415 -14.00 -7.85 -11.85
C SER A 415 -13.65 -6.41 -12.21
N LYS A 416 -12.36 -6.08 -12.37
CA LYS A 416 -11.86 -4.69 -12.52
C LYS A 416 -12.37 -3.78 -11.40
N GLY A 417 -12.33 -4.27 -10.16
CA GLY A 417 -12.95 -3.61 -9.02
C GLY A 417 -12.49 -2.17 -8.81
N PHE A 418 -11.18 -1.88 -8.92
CA PHE A 418 -10.67 -0.51 -8.79
C PHE A 418 -11.11 0.43 -9.92
N LEU A 419 -11.37 -0.08 -11.12
CA LEU A 419 -11.99 0.72 -12.19
C LEU A 419 -13.41 1.14 -11.81
N ILE A 420 -14.21 0.19 -11.30
CA ILE A 420 -15.59 0.46 -10.89
C ILE A 420 -15.63 1.43 -9.70
N ILE A 421 -14.77 1.22 -8.70
CA ILE A 421 -14.62 2.11 -7.55
C ILE A 421 -14.19 3.50 -8.03
N GLY A 422 -13.14 3.61 -8.86
CA GLY A 422 -12.66 4.89 -9.39
C GLY A 422 -13.75 5.64 -10.15
N HIS A 423 -14.53 4.95 -10.99
CA HIS A 423 -15.65 5.56 -11.71
C HIS A 423 -16.79 6.02 -10.80
N ALA A 424 -17.10 5.24 -9.75
CA ALA A 424 -18.11 5.62 -8.76
C ALA A 424 -17.68 6.86 -7.96
N LEU A 425 -16.42 6.90 -7.50
CA LEU A 425 -15.84 8.03 -6.78
C LEU A 425 -15.75 9.28 -7.64
N GLN A 426 -15.47 9.15 -8.93
CA GLN A 426 -15.46 10.27 -9.87
C GLN A 426 -16.84 10.94 -10.00
N LYS A 427 -17.92 10.18 -9.79
CA LYS A 427 -19.30 10.70 -9.83
C LYS A 427 -19.81 11.16 -8.46
N ALA A 428 -19.15 10.75 -7.39
CA ALA A 428 -19.55 11.05 -6.03
C ALA A 428 -19.32 12.54 -5.71
N SER A 429 -20.07 13.06 -4.75
CA SER A 429 -19.88 14.40 -4.20
C SER A 429 -18.47 14.55 -3.58
N SER A 430 -17.87 15.73 -3.76
CA SER A 430 -16.57 16.11 -3.20
C SER A 430 -16.45 15.88 -1.69
N ARG A 431 -17.57 15.93 -0.96
CA ARG A 431 -17.64 15.65 0.49
C ARG A 431 -17.11 14.27 0.89
N HIS A 432 -17.12 13.31 -0.03
CA HIS A 432 -16.66 11.94 0.20
C HIS A 432 -15.20 11.72 -0.19
N ILE A 433 -14.56 12.66 -0.90
CA ILE A 433 -13.16 12.56 -1.32
C ILE A 433 -12.29 13.35 -0.35
N THR A 434 -12.11 12.78 0.84
CA THR A 434 -11.45 13.40 1.99
C THR A 434 -9.99 12.97 2.13
N MET A 435 -9.26 13.60 3.05
CA MET A 435 -7.91 13.17 3.43
C MET A 435 -7.88 11.71 3.90
N THR A 436 -8.88 11.30 4.69
CA THR A 436 -8.98 9.92 5.18
C THR A 436 -9.13 8.92 4.02
N VAL A 437 -9.83 9.28 2.95
CA VAL A 437 -9.92 8.45 1.73
C VAL A 437 -8.57 8.34 1.02
N ALA A 438 -7.84 9.44 0.86
CA ALA A 438 -6.51 9.40 0.26
C ALA A 438 -5.53 8.53 1.07
N GLU A 439 -5.54 8.66 2.40
CA GLU A 439 -4.74 7.82 3.30
C GLU A 439 -5.11 6.34 3.19
N GLN A 440 -6.41 5.99 3.15
CA GLN A 440 -6.84 4.60 2.95
C GLN A 440 -6.36 4.04 1.61
N VAL A 441 -6.44 4.82 0.52
CA VAL A 441 -5.93 4.41 -0.80
C VAL A 441 -4.41 4.21 -0.77
N ILE A 442 -3.67 5.09 -0.09
CA ILE A 442 -2.21 4.98 0.10
C ILE A 442 -1.86 3.72 0.91
N ASP A 443 -2.59 3.43 1.98
CA ASP A 443 -2.37 2.24 2.81
C ASP A 443 -2.68 0.95 2.06
N MET A 444 -3.72 0.95 1.22
CA MET A 444 -4.00 -0.15 0.29
C MET A 444 -2.85 -0.33 -0.70
N ALA A 445 -2.29 0.76 -1.24
CA ALA A 445 -1.13 0.69 -2.13
C ALA A 445 0.10 0.09 -1.41
N LYS A 446 0.42 0.58 -0.21
CA LYS A 446 1.52 0.05 0.64
C LYS A 446 1.33 -1.44 0.95
N PHE A 447 0.11 -1.87 1.25
CA PHE A 447 -0.21 -3.28 1.48
C PHE A 447 0.01 -4.13 0.22
N LEU A 448 -0.55 -3.73 -0.92
CA LEU A 448 -0.45 -4.48 -2.17
C LEU A 448 0.99 -4.56 -2.69
N LEU A 449 1.81 -3.53 -2.44
CA LEU A 449 3.24 -3.53 -2.75
C LEU A 449 4.03 -4.59 -1.95
N ARG A 450 3.58 -4.94 -0.74
CA ARG A 450 4.19 -5.98 0.10
C ARG A 450 3.64 -7.38 -0.19
N CYS A 451 2.55 -7.47 -0.94
CA CYS A 451 1.88 -8.72 -1.23
C CYS A 451 2.47 -9.40 -2.47
N SER A 452 2.86 -10.67 -2.37
CA SER A 452 3.45 -11.43 -3.48
C SER A 452 2.54 -11.54 -4.72
N SER A 453 1.21 -11.59 -4.52
CA SER A 453 0.21 -11.59 -5.59
C SER A 453 -0.43 -10.21 -5.86
N GLY A 454 0.08 -9.13 -5.25
CA GLY A 454 -0.51 -7.80 -5.33
C GLY A 454 -0.29 -7.06 -6.66
N GLY A 455 0.68 -7.49 -7.48
CA GLY A 455 1.13 -6.80 -8.71
C GLY A 455 0.01 -6.34 -9.67
N PRO A 456 -0.91 -7.21 -10.10
CA PRO A 456 -1.97 -6.82 -11.02
C PRO A 456 -2.98 -5.83 -10.40
N LEU A 457 -3.27 -5.97 -9.11
CA LEU A 457 -4.19 -5.08 -8.38
C LEU A 457 -3.59 -3.71 -8.13
N ILE A 458 -2.31 -3.65 -7.73
CA ILE A 458 -1.64 -2.36 -7.49
C ILE A 458 -1.61 -1.53 -8.77
N LYS A 459 -1.37 -2.17 -9.92
CA LYS A 459 -1.45 -1.51 -11.23
C LYS A 459 -2.84 -0.91 -11.49
N GLN A 460 -3.92 -1.67 -11.28
CA GLN A 460 -5.29 -1.14 -11.42
C GLN A 460 -5.59 0.01 -10.43
N LEU A 461 -5.09 -0.07 -9.20
CA LEU A 461 -5.25 0.98 -8.20
C LEU A 461 -4.60 2.30 -8.65
N PHE A 462 -3.38 2.22 -9.16
CA PHE A 462 -2.67 3.39 -9.70
C PHE A 462 -3.37 3.94 -10.95
N GLU A 463 -3.67 3.10 -11.93
CA GLU A 463 -4.27 3.51 -13.21
C GLU A 463 -5.66 4.13 -13.06
N HIS A 464 -6.50 3.60 -12.16
CA HIS A 464 -7.91 4.00 -12.10
C HIS A 464 -8.25 4.94 -10.94
N ILE A 465 -7.41 4.99 -9.90
CA ILE A 465 -7.64 5.83 -8.73
C ILE A 465 -6.51 6.84 -8.55
N MET A 466 -5.26 6.41 -8.30
CA MET A 466 -4.21 7.37 -7.88
C MET A 466 -3.77 8.36 -8.97
N PHE A 467 -3.70 7.93 -10.25
CA PHE A 467 -3.34 8.80 -11.37
C PHE A 467 -4.55 9.39 -12.10
N ASN A 468 -5.76 9.31 -11.54
CA ASN A 468 -6.98 9.79 -12.17
C ASN A 468 -7.29 11.25 -11.77
N PRO A 469 -6.86 12.28 -12.53
CA PRO A 469 -7.10 13.67 -12.17
C PRO A 469 -8.60 14.03 -12.18
N LYS A 470 -9.42 13.29 -12.93
CA LYS A 470 -10.87 13.51 -12.99
C LYS A 470 -11.57 13.15 -11.68
N LEU A 471 -10.99 12.24 -10.91
CA LEU A 471 -11.45 11.92 -9.56
C LEU A 471 -10.99 13.00 -8.58
N TRP A 472 -9.69 13.34 -8.60
CA TRP A 472 -9.08 14.18 -7.58
C TRP A 472 -9.36 15.68 -7.72
N ILE A 473 -9.67 16.18 -8.92
CA ILE A 473 -10.00 17.61 -9.13
C ILE A 473 -11.17 18.09 -8.25
N ASN A 474 -12.06 17.17 -7.85
CA ASN A 474 -13.21 17.48 -7.00
C ASN A 474 -12.88 17.48 -5.50
N SER A 475 -11.70 17.03 -5.07
CA SER A 475 -11.32 17.00 -3.66
C SER A 475 -10.69 18.32 -3.22
N ASP A 476 -10.60 18.51 -1.90
CA ASP A 476 -9.87 19.64 -1.31
C ASP A 476 -8.40 19.66 -1.80
N PRO A 477 -7.82 20.83 -2.11
CA PRO A 477 -6.45 20.93 -2.61
C PRO A 477 -5.39 20.28 -1.73
N SER A 478 -5.55 20.35 -0.40
CA SER A 478 -4.59 19.74 0.53
C SER A 478 -4.50 18.22 0.36
N VAL A 479 -5.61 17.57 0.01
CA VAL A 479 -5.70 16.13 -0.28
C VAL A 479 -4.91 15.79 -1.55
N GLN A 480 -5.04 16.61 -2.58
CA GLN A 480 -4.36 16.40 -3.87
C GLN A 480 -2.84 16.60 -3.72
N VAL A 481 -2.42 17.67 -3.04
CA VAL A 481 -1.00 17.93 -2.71
C VAL A 481 -0.42 16.76 -1.93
N HIS A 482 -1.14 16.26 -0.92
CA HIS A 482 -0.72 15.09 -0.14
C HIS A 482 -0.51 13.85 -1.02
N LEU A 483 -1.49 13.54 -1.89
CA LEU A 483 -1.41 12.40 -2.81
C LEU A 483 -0.21 12.51 -3.76
N TYR A 484 -0.03 13.64 -4.45
CA TYR A 484 1.07 13.82 -5.39
C TYR A 484 2.44 13.86 -4.70
N ASN A 485 2.52 14.34 -3.46
CA ASN A 485 3.74 14.25 -2.66
C ASN A 485 4.07 12.80 -2.27
N TYR A 486 3.08 11.99 -1.91
CA TYR A 486 3.26 10.54 -1.71
C TYR A 486 3.78 9.86 -2.98
N LEU A 487 3.19 10.18 -4.14
CA LEU A 487 3.62 9.66 -5.44
C LEU A 487 5.08 10.03 -5.74
N ALA A 488 5.48 11.28 -5.46
CA ALA A 488 6.84 11.75 -5.66
C ALA A 488 7.87 11.16 -4.67
N ALA A 489 7.46 10.91 -3.43
CA ALA A 489 8.35 10.45 -2.36
C ALA A 489 8.37 8.93 -2.24
N ASP A 490 7.36 8.36 -1.57
CA ASP A 490 7.34 6.97 -1.14
C ASP A 490 7.17 5.99 -2.30
N PHE A 491 6.31 6.32 -3.27
CA PHE A 491 6.05 5.42 -4.39
C PHE A 491 7.27 5.27 -5.29
N LEU A 492 7.87 6.38 -5.73
CA LEU A 492 9.10 6.37 -6.54
C LEU A 492 10.32 5.85 -5.77
N GLY A 493 10.29 5.86 -4.43
CA GLY A 493 11.30 5.21 -3.60
C GLY A 493 11.26 3.68 -3.64
N ASN A 494 10.18 3.07 -4.16
CA ASN A 494 10.04 1.63 -4.26
C ASN A 494 10.81 1.07 -5.47
N THR A 495 11.72 0.12 -5.26
CA THR A 495 12.55 -0.47 -6.33
C THR A 495 11.76 -1.14 -7.45
N ASN A 496 10.51 -1.54 -7.21
CA ASN A 496 9.67 -2.26 -8.17
C ASN A 496 8.71 -1.37 -8.96
N PHE A 497 8.76 -0.03 -8.80
CA PHE A 497 7.76 0.86 -9.41
C PHE A 497 7.69 0.75 -10.95
N HIS A 498 8.82 0.48 -11.62
CA HIS A 498 8.88 0.29 -13.08
C HIS A 498 8.04 -0.91 -13.58
N HIS A 499 7.77 -1.89 -12.71
CA HIS A 499 6.88 -3.02 -13.04
C HIS A 499 5.41 -2.68 -12.85
N ILE A 500 5.11 -1.62 -12.10
CA ILE A 500 3.76 -1.19 -11.74
C ILE A 500 3.22 -0.24 -12.80
N ILE A 501 4.03 0.73 -13.23
CA ILE A 501 3.60 1.80 -14.14
C ILE A 501 4.33 1.74 -15.48
N ARG A 502 3.66 2.22 -16.53
CA ARG A 502 4.28 2.52 -17.82
C ARG A 502 4.80 3.95 -17.77
N GLN A 503 6.05 4.11 -17.32
CA GLN A 503 6.66 5.41 -17.00
C GLN A 503 6.35 6.54 -18.01
N VAL A 504 6.63 6.35 -19.31
CA VAL A 504 6.38 7.39 -20.35
C VAL A 504 4.89 7.73 -20.52
N ALA A 505 4.01 6.74 -20.36
CA ALA A 505 2.57 6.96 -20.43
C ALA A 505 2.09 7.74 -19.20
N THR A 506 2.54 7.35 -18.00
CA THR A 506 2.23 8.05 -16.74
C THR A 506 2.77 9.49 -16.75
N PHE A 507 3.96 9.72 -17.30
CA PHE A 507 4.50 11.07 -17.50
C PHE A 507 3.55 11.91 -18.37
N GLY A 508 3.09 11.34 -19.49
CA GLY A 508 2.15 11.98 -20.41
C GLY A 508 0.80 12.27 -19.75
N GLU A 509 0.28 11.35 -18.95
CA GLU A 509 -0.95 11.53 -18.17
C GLU A 509 -0.83 12.66 -17.16
N MET A 510 0.33 12.84 -16.52
CA MET A 510 0.57 13.96 -15.60
C MET A 510 0.72 15.29 -16.34
N CYS A 511 1.38 15.33 -17.50
CA CYS A 511 1.37 16.51 -18.38
C CYS A 511 -0.06 16.85 -18.84
N HIS A 512 -0.86 15.84 -19.14
CA HIS A 512 -2.27 16.00 -19.48
C HIS A 512 -3.07 16.54 -18.28
N ALA A 513 -2.80 16.06 -17.06
CA ALA A 513 -3.40 16.60 -15.83
C ALA A 513 -3.08 18.11 -15.65
N LEU A 514 -1.81 18.51 -15.81
CA LEU A 514 -1.41 19.92 -15.77
C LEU A 514 -2.11 20.78 -16.83
N LYS A 515 -2.37 20.23 -18.02
CA LYS A 515 -2.96 20.97 -19.15
C LYS A 515 -4.48 21.12 -19.02
N PHE A 516 -5.17 20.04 -18.65
CA PHE A 516 -6.62 19.94 -18.77
C PHE A 516 -7.38 20.07 -17.45
N TYR A 517 -6.72 19.78 -16.32
CA TYR A 517 -7.37 19.75 -14.99
C TYR A 517 -6.82 20.85 -14.07
N TYR A 518 -5.51 21.05 -14.06
CA TYR A 518 -4.84 21.98 -13.15
C TYR A 518 -4.33 23.23 -13.88
N TRP A 519 -5.21 23.91 -14.59
CA TRP A 519 -4.91 25.15 -15.30
C TRP A 519 -5.06 26.37 -14.34
N VAL A 520 -4.13 27.33 -14.46
CA VAL A 520 -4.11 28.61 -13.74
C VAL A 520 -4.88 29.68 -14.51
N ALA A 521 -4.74 29.69 -15.83
CA ALA A 521 -5.48 30.55 -16.75
C ALA A 521 -6.24 29.71 -17.78
N GLU A 522 -7.48 30.10 -18.07
CA GLU A 522 -8.31 29.43 -19.08
C GLU A 522 -7.72 29.58 -20.49
N PRO A 523 -7.84 28.54 -21.34
CA PRO A 523 -7.35 28.59 -22.70
C PRO A 523 -8.06 29.68 -23.51
N LYS A 524 -7.28 30.52 -24.21
CA LYS A 524 -7.79 31.58 -25.08
C LYS A 524 -7.31 31.37 -26.51
N PRO A 525 -8.03 31.84 -27.54
CA PRO A 525 -7.55 31.78 -28.92
C PRO A 525 -6.10 32.28 -29.02
N PRO A 526 -5.18 31.52 -29.64
CA PRO A 526 -5.40 30.43 -30.60
C PRO A 526 -5.59 29.02 -29.99
N SER A 527 -5.59 28.87 -28.67
CA SER A 527 -5.86 27.58 -28.01
C SER A 527 -7.26 27.08 -28.37
N ALA A 528 -7.35 25.90 -28.98
CA ALA A 528 -8.61 25.28 -29.42
C ALA A 528 -9.07 24.12 -28.51
N TYR A 529 -8.39 23.89 -27.39
CA TYR A 529 -8.72 22.81 -26.47
C TYR A 529 -9.61 23.32 -25.33
N GLN A 530 -10.50 22.45 -24.84
CA GLN A 530 -11.33 22.71 -23.66
C GLN A 530 -10.66 22.11 -22.43
N VAL A 531 -10.87 22.75 -21.28
CA VAL A 531 -10.39 22.30 -19.98
C VAL A 531 -11.56 21.83 -19.12
N GLU A 532 -11.28 20.98 -18.14
CA GLU A 532 -12.27 20.55 -17.17
C GLU A 532 -12.55 21.70 -16.19
N ALA A 533 -13.82 21.89 -15.84
CA ALA A 533 -14.25 22.93 -14.92
C ALA A 533 -13.76 22.58 -13.50
N ARG A 534 -13.17 23.57 -12.82
CA ARG A 534 -12.81 23.48 -11.41
C ARG A 534 -13.91 24.11 -10.55
N PRO A 535 -14.11 23.66 -9.30
CA PRO A 535 -14.97 24.34 -8.34
C PRO A 535 -14.65 25.84 -8.25
N ASP A 536 -15.65 26.71 -8.23
CA ASP A 536 -15.47 28.18 -8.18
C ASP A 536 -14.69 28.65 -6.92
N SER A 537 -14.73 27.85 -5.85
CA SER A 537 -14.02 28.09 -4.60
C SER A 537 -12.52 27.81 -4.65
N PHE A 538 -11.98 27.35 -5.79
CA PHE A 538 -10.60 26.88 -5.92
C PHE A 538 -9.67 28.04 -6.34
N PRO A 539 -8.88 28.62 -5.42
CA PRO A 539 -7.99 29.73 -5.75
C PRO A 539 -6.80 29.27 -6.59
N ASN A 540 -6.22 30.20 -7.36
CA ASN A 540 -5.04 29.92 -8.19
C ASN A 540 -3.82 29.46 -7.37
N GLU A 541 -3.68 29.95 -6.13
CA GLU A 541 -2.57 29.56 -5.24
C GLU A 541 -2.57 28.06 -4.94
N ASP A 542 -3.74 27.49 -4.70
CA ASP A 542 -3.88 26.05 -4.44
C ASP A 542 -3.61 25.22 -5.70
N VAL A 543 -4.06 25.70 -6.86
CA VAL A 543 -3.73 25.08 -8.15
C VAL A 543 -2.22 25.07 -8.38
N ILE A 544 -1.54 26.20 -8.09
CA ILE A 544 -0.07 26.29 -8.19
C ILE A 544 0.60 25.29 -7.24
N ALA A 545 0.09 25.12 -6.01
CA ALA A 545 0.62 24.13 -5.07
C ALA A 545 0.49 22.69 -5.59
N ILE A 546 -0.68 22.33 -6.15
CA ILE A 546 -0.91 21.01 -6.76
C ILE A 546 0.01 20.78 -7.95
N ARG A 547 0.08 21.76 -8.86
CA ARG A 547 0.99 21.73 -10.02
C ARG A 547 2.43 21.55 -9.57
N GLY A 548 2.84 22.25 -8.51
CA GLY A 548 4.15 22.09 -7.88
C GLY A 548 4.43 20.65 -7.47
N SER A 549 3.51 19.99 -6.77
CA SER A 549 3.65 18.57 -6.39
C SER A 549 3.73 17.63 -7.61
N ILE A 550 2.92 17.87 -8.65
CA ILE A 550 3.00 17.09 -9.91
C ILE A 550 4.35 17.30 -10.60
N LEU A 551 4.85 18.53 -10.66
CA LEU A 551 6.16 18.83 -11.26
C LEU A 551 7.32 18.25 -10.47
N VAL A 552 7.22 18.14 -9.14
CA VAL A 552 8.18 17.42 -8.32
C VAL A 552 8.19 15.92 -8.68
N PHE A 553 7.01 15.31 -8.86
CA PHE A 553 6.87 13.93 -9.33
C PHE A 553 7.50 13.73 -10.72
N LEU A 554 7.14 14.57 -11.70
CA LEU A 554 7.70 14.54 -13.06
C LEU A 554 9.22 14.71 -13.08
N ASN A 555 9.73 15.68 -12.31
CA ASN A 555 11.17 15.89 -12.19
C ASN A 555 11.89 14.65 -11.64
N ARG A 556 11.31 14.00 -10.61
CA ARG A 556 11.90 12.78 -10.06
C ARG A 556 11.91 11.65 -11.09
N LEU A 557 10.84 11.47 -11.87
CA LEU A 557 10.82 10.49 -12.98
C LEU A 557 11.99 10.66 -13.96
N ILE A 558 12.25 11.90 -14.40
CA ILE A 558 13.37 12.22 -15.30
C ILE A 558 14.73 11.85 -14.68
N LEU A 559 14.90 12.17 -13.39
CA LEU A 559 16.18 12.04 -12.68
C LEU A 559 16.45 10.62 -12.15
N LEU A 560 15.43 9.81 -11.92
CA LEU A 560 15.57 8.42 -11.46
C LEU A 560 16.45 7.59 -12.41
N ASN A 561 16.42 7.90 -13.69
CA ASN A 561 17.20 7.20 -14.72
C ASN A 561 18.70 7.57 -14.72
N GLY A 562 19.17 8.33 -13.70
CA GLY A 562 20.45 9.05 -13.65
C GLY A 562 21.69 8.22 -14.01
N ASN A 563 21.68 6.95 -13.65
CA ASN A 563 22.79 6.03 -13.79
C ASN A 563 22.29 4.65 -14.27
N THR A 564 22.07 4.40 -15.57
CA THR A 564 22.24 3.08 -16.26
C THR A 564 21.47 2.92 -17.59
N SER A 565 22.09 2.21 -18.55
CA SER A 565 21.56 1.60 -19.79
C SER A 565 20.97 2.53 -20.89
N ALA A 566 21.28 2.23 -22.15
CA ALA A 566 20.77 2.98 -23.32
C ALA A 566 19.22 2.98 -23.43
N SER A 567 18.55 1.98 -22.87
CA SER A 567 17.08 1.91 -22.85
C SER A 567 16.43 2.98 -21.95
N GLN A 568 17.07 3.30 -20.82
CA GLN A 568 16.56 4.31 -19.89
C GLN A 568 16.88 5.73 -20.36
N GLU A 569 17.96 5.91 -21.13
CA GLU A 569 18.23 7.17 -21.83
C GLU A 569 17.12 7.48 -22.85
N GLY A 570 16.64 6.48 -23.60
CA GLY A 570 15.51 6.64 -24.52
C GLY A 570 14.19 7.00 -23.83
N ILE A 571 13.92 6.42 -22.66
CA ILE A 571 12.75 6.77 -21.83
C ILE A 571 12.83 8.23 -21.38
N ARG A 572 13.97 8.63 -20.81
CA ARG A 572 14.18 10.01 -20.37
C ARG A 572 14.04 11.02 -21.51
N GLU A 573 14.55 10.70 -22.68
CA GLU A 573 14.40 11.54 -23.86
C GLU A 573 12.93 11.75 -24.22
N GLN A 574 12.11 10.69 -24.17
CA GLN A 574 10.66 10.80 -24.42
C GLN A 574 9.94 11.63 -23.36
N GLU A 575 10.31 11.53 -22.08
CA GLU A 575 9.74 12.34 -20.99
C GLU A 575 10.06 13.83 -21.18
N ILE A 576 11.31 14.17 -21.48
CA ILE A 576 11.73 15.56 -21.76
C ILE A 576 11.01 16.09 -23.01
N HIS A 577 10.91 15.27 -24.06
CA HIS A 577 10.17 15.61 -25.27
C HIS A 577 8.69 15.95 -24.97
N GLN A 578 8.04 15.23 -24.04
CA GLN A 578 6.68 15.54 -23.61
C GLN A 578 6.57 16.89 -22.88
N LEU A 579 7.54 17.26 -22.02
CA LEU A 579 7.58 18.61 -21.44
C LEU A 579 7.76 19.70 -22.51
N MET A 580 8.63 19.46 -23.49
CA MET A 580 8.84 20.40 -24.59
C MET A 580 7.59 20.56 -25.45
N ASN A 581 6.87 19.47 -25.71
CA ASN A 581 5.57 19.48 -26.40
C ASN A 581 4.48 20.19 -25.60
N PHE A 582 4.48 20.06 -24.27
CA PHE A 582 3.58 20.84 -23.41
C PHE A 582 3.80 22.33 -23.64
N VAL A 583 5.05 22.81 -23.53
CA VAL A 583 5.40 24.22 -23.76
C VAL A 583 5.15 24.66 -25.21
N ALA A 584 5.30 23.74 -26.17
CA ALA A 584 5.01 24.02 -27.58
C ALA A 584 3.52 24.17 -27.88
N THR A 585 2.62 23.59 -27.08
CA THR A 585 1.17 23.54 -27.38
C THR A 585 0.29 24.34 -26.43
N VAL A 586 0.79 24.72 -25.25
CA VAL A 586 0.10 25.63 -24.33
C VAL A 586 0.52 27.07 -24.65
N HIS A 587 -0.43 28.00 -24.60
CA HIS A 587 -0.23 29.40 -24.99
C HIS A 587 -0.43 30.39 -23.85
N GLU A 588 -1.03 29.93 -22.76
CA GLU A 588 -1.33 30.75 -21.59
C GLU A 588 -0.09 30.84 -20.71
N ASP A 589 0.48 32.05 -20.61
CA ASP A 589 1.74 32.30 -19.91
C ASP A 589 1.72 31.78 -18.46
N ASP A 590 0.63 31.98 -17.72
CA ASP A 590 0.49 31.52 -16.33
C ASP A 590 0.52 29.98 -16.20
N ASN A 591 0.13 29.25 -17.24
CA ASN A 591 0.18 27.78 -17.28
C ASN A 591 1.57 27.24 -17.68
N LEU A 592 2.45 28.10 -18.18
CA LEU A 592 3.78 27.73 -18.70
C LEU A 592 4.90 27.97 -17.69
N TYR A 593 4.75 28.95 -16.79
CA TYR A 593 5.84 29.46 -15.96
C TYR A 593 6.57 28.39 -15.15
N ASP A 594 5.83 27.53 -14.44
CA ASP A 594 6.38 26.47 -13.58
C ASP A 594 7.04 25.33 -14.37
N VAL A 595 6.48 24.97 -15.53
CA VAL A 595 7.07 24.00 -16.48
C VAL A 595 8.37 24.55 -17.07
N LEU A 596 8.40 25.84 -17.43
CA LEU A 596 9.61 26.51 -17.92
C LEU A 596 10.68 26.63 -16.84
N ALA A 597 10.29 26.85 -15.59
CA ALA A 597 11.21 26.84 -14.44
C ALA A 597 11.85 25.45 -14.27
N LEU A 598 11.06 24.38 -14.39
CA LEU A 598 11.57 23.01 -14.36
C LEU A 598 12.56 22.75 -15.53
N LEU A 599 12.20 23.12 -16.76
CA LEU A 599 13.07 22.94 -17.92
C LEU A 599 14.39 23.73 -17.79
N ASN A 600 14.36 24.96 -17.30
CA ASN A 600 15.56 25.76 -17.03
C ASN A 600 16.44 25.12 -15.96
N ARG A 601 15.83 24.62 -14.89
CA ARG A 601 16.53 23.89 -13.84
C ARG A 601 17.23 22.65 -14.39
N LEU A 602 16.52 21.87 -15.23
CA LEU A 602 17.09 20.68 -15.87
C LEU A 602 18.24 21.05 -16.82
N LEU A 603 18.08 22.11 -17.62
CA LEU A 603 19.13 22.61 -18.53
C LEU A 603 20.37 23.10 -17.76
N GLY A 604 20.18 23.78 -16.63
CA GLY A 604 21.27 24.27 -15.80
C GLY A 604 22.03 23.19 -15.03
N PHE A 605 21.32 22.23 -14.41
CA PHE A 605 21.96 21.18 -13.60
C PHE A 605 22.35 19.92 -14.40
N TYR A 606 21.69 19.65 -15.52
CA TYR A 606 21.94 18.45 -16.35
C TYR A 606 22.15 18.79 -17.84
N PRO A 607 23.04 19.75 -18.18
CA PRO A 607 23.23 20.22 -19.56
C PRO A 607 23.69 19.11 -20.52
N GLN A 608 24.42 18.12 -20.03
CA GLN A 608 24.90 16.97 -20.82
C GLN A 608 23.77 16.10 -21.39
N ILE A 609 22.61 16.07 -20.73
CA ILE A 609 21.42 15.33 -21.18
C ILE A 609 20.49 16.27 -21.95
N MET A 610 20.23 17.46 -21.40
CA MET A 610 19.21 18.36 -21.94
C MET A 610 19.61 18.97 -23.28
N VAL A 611 20.87 19.40 -23.46
CA VAL A 611 21.30 20.11 -24.68
C VAL A 611 21.22 19.23 -25.94
N PRO A 612 21.64 17.95 -25.93
CA PRO A 612 21.44 17.06 -27.08
C PRO A 612 19.96 16.88 -27.47
N ILE A 613 19.07 16.68 -26.48
CA ILE A 613 17.63 16.51 -26.72
C ILE A 613 17.05 17.82 -27.28
N PHE A 614 17.42 18.95 -26.68
CA PHE A 614 17.01 20.28 -27.13
C PHE A 614 17.37 20.55 -28.60
N ASP A 615 18.56 20.11 -29.03
CA ASP A 615 18.99 20.21 -30.43
C ASP A 615 18.20 19.29 -31.36
N LYS A 616 18.03 18.02 -30.97
CA LYS A 616 17.28 17.02 -31.74
C LYS A 616 15.82 17.45 -31.95
N ASP A 617 15.21 18.00 -30.92
CA ASP A 617 13.83 18.51 -30.94
C ASP A 617 13.69 19.88 -31.62
N LYS A 618 14.79 20.46 -32.10
CA LYS A 618 14.81 21.81 -32.70
C LYS A 618 14.20 22.87 -31.78
N ALA A 619 14.41 22.72 -30.48
CA ALA A 619 13.79 23.55 -29.45
C ALA A 619 14.23 25.03 -29.46
N VAL A 620 15.24 25.39 -30.25
CA VAL A 620 15.53 26.80 -30.56
C VAL A 620 14.31 27.48 -31.18
N GLY A 621 13.53 26.79 -32.02
CA GLY A 621 12.27 27.34 -32.55
C GLY A 621 11.26 27.64 -31.43
N LEU A 622 11.21 26.79 -30.41
CA LEU A 622 10.35 26.98 -29.23
C LEU A 622 10.79 28.21 -28.42
N VAL A 623 12.10 28.43 -28.24
CA VAL A 623 12.62 29.66 -27.60
C VAL A 623 12.06 30.90 -28.30
N PHE A 624 12.21 31.00 -29.62
CA PHE A 624 11.77 32.20 -30.35
C PHE A 624 10.24 32.35 -30.41
N LYS A 625 9.48 31.25 -30.32
CA LYS A 625 8.03 31.29 -30.05
C LYS A 625 7.77 31.99 -28.71
N LEU A 626 8.42 31.52 -27.64
CA LEU A 626 8.24 32.05 -26.27
C LEU A 626 8.74 33.49 -26.11
N LEU A 627 9.78 33.90 -26.84
CA LEU A 627 10.26 35.29 -26.85
C LEU A 627 9.22 36.27 -27.39
N SER A 628 8.22 35.78 -28.14
CA SER A 628 7.09 36.59 -28.62
C SER A 628 5.97 36.72 -27.59
N SER A 629 6.12 36.17 -26.37
CA SER A 629 5.14 36.33 -25.30
C SER A 629 5.10 37.78 -24.79
N PRO A 630 3.92 38.34 -24.49
CA PRO A 630 3.83 39.65 -23.84
C PRO A 630 4.40 39.61 -22.41
N ASN A 631 4.29 38.46 -21.72
CA ASN A 631 4.73 38.31 -20.35
C ASN A 631 6.26 38.16 -20.26
N GLN A 632 6.90 39.11 -19.57
CA GLN A 632 8.34 39.07 -19.35
C GLN A 632 8.78 37.82 -18.57
N LEU A 633 7.93 37.28 -17.69
CA LEU A 633 8.18 36.07 -16.92
C LEU A 633 8.30 34.81 -17.79
N ILE A 634 7.91 34.87 -19.06
CA ILE A 634 8.08 33.79 -20.05
C ILE A 634 9.28 34.05 -20.95
N ARG A 635 9.49 35.31 -21.35
CA ARG A 635 10.65 35.72 -22.16
C ARG A 635 11.98 35.47 -21.44
N ILE A 636 12.06 35.73 -20.14
CA ILE A 636 13.28 35.52 -19.33
C ILE A 636 13.70 34.02 -19.31
N PRO A 637 12.83 33.07 -18.90
CA PRO A 637 13.14 31.64 -19.01
C PRO A 637 13.49 31.19 -20.43
N ALA A 638 12.85 31.73 -21.47
CA ALA A 638 13.17 31.39 -22.85
C ALA A 638 14.59 31.84 -23.24
N LEU A 639 14.99 33.06 -22.86
CA LEU A 639 16.37 33.53 -23.04
C LEU A 639 17.36 32.67 -22.26
N LYS A 640 17.03 32.25 -21.02
CA LYS A 640 17.90 31.35 -20.26
C LYS A 640 18.06 29.99 -20.92
N MET A 641 16.99 29.40 -21.46
CA MET A 641 17.07 28.16 -22.24
C MET A 641 18.01 28.31 -23.44
N PHE A 642 17.94 29.44 -24.15
CA PHE A 642 18.86 29.75 -25.23
C PHE A 642 20.30 29.90 -24.75
N GLY A 643 20.51 30.59 -23.62
CA GLY A 643 21.82 30.75 -23.00
C GLY A 643 22.48 29.43 -22.60
N PHE A 644 21.75 28.55 -21.92
CA PHE A 644 22.25 27.22 -21.57
C PHE A 644 22.59 26.37 -22.81
N TYR A 645 21.77 26.51 -23.86
CA TYR A 645 22.04 25.85 -25.14
C TYR A 645 23.34 26.37 -25.81
N LEU A 646 23.60 27.68 -25.74
CA LEU A 646 24.84 28.29 -26.27
C LEU A 646 26.07 27.93 -25.43
N GLN A 647 26.00 28.04 -24.09
CA GLN A 647 27.11 27.79 -23.17
C GLN A 647 27.77 26.40 -23.33
N ARG A 648 26.99 25.38 -23.73
CA ARG A 648 27.54 24.04 -23.98
C ARG A 648 27.97 23.83 -25.43
N SER A 649 27.49 24.68 -26.33
CA SER A 649 27.90 24.72 -27.74
C SER A 649 29.29 25.38 -27.92
N THR A 650 29.79 26.12 -26.93
CA THR A 650 31.07 26.87 -26.95
C THR A 650 32.28 26.15 -26.33
N LEU A 651 32.11 24.95 -25.76
CA LEU A 651 33.23 24.14 -25.26
C LEU A 651 34.18 23.78 -26.41
N LYS A 652 35.34 24.46 -26.43
CA LYS A 652 36.36 24.59 -27.50
C LYS A 652 36.97 23.29 -28.09
N ARG A 653 36.42 22.10 -27.83
CA ARG A 653 37.00 20.81 -28.24
C ARG A 653 36.13 19.89 -29.12
N SER A 654 34.92 20.29 -29.50
CA SER A 654 34.06 19.42 -30.34
C SER A 654 33.92 19.97 -31.77
N HIS A 655 34.07 19.13 -32.80
CA HIS A 655 33.77 19.44 -34.22
C HIS A 655 32.32 19.98 -34.42
N PHE A 656 31.47 19.76 -33.41
CA PHE A 656 30.12 20.30 -33.27
C PHE A 656 30.07 21.83 -33.07
N PHE A 657 31.08 22.43 -32.43
CA PHE A 657 31.24 23.88 -32.17
C PHE A 657 31.13 24.70 -33.46
N ARG A 658 31.92 24.30 -34.48
CA ARG A 658 32.08 25.07 -35.71
C ARG A 658 30.76 25.14 -36.51
N ARG A 659 30.06 24.00 -36.65
CA ARG A 659 28.77 23.93 -37.37
C ARG A 659 27.63 24.68 -36.67
N LYS A 660 27.63 24.78 -35.34
CA LYS A 660 26.51 25.36 -34.58
C LYS A 660 26.57 26.88 -34.47
N THR A 661 27.72 27.46 -34.16
CA THR A 661 27.92 28.91 -34.20
C THR A 661 27.69 29.45 -35.61
N GLU A 662 28.11 28.70 -36.63
CA GLU A 662 27.78 28.96 -38.04
C GLU A 662 26.26 28.87 -38.28
N SER A 663 25.53 27.91 -37.71
CA SER A 663 24.07 27.79 -37.91
C SER A 663 23.24 28.89 -37.24
N VAL A 664 23.64 29.36 -36.05
CA VAL A 664 22.97 30.46 -35.31
C VAL A 664 23.20 31.78 -36.05
N THR A 665 24.44 32.01 -36.49
CA THR A 665 24.84 33.20 -37.24
C THR A 665 24.23 33.19 -38.65
N ALA A 666 24.26 32.06 -39.36
CA ALA A 666 23.66 31.91 -40.69
C ALA A 666 22.14 32.13 -40.68
N ARG A 667 21.46 31.75 -39.60
CA ARG A 667 20.02 31.97 -39.42
C ARG A 667 19.66 33.33 -38.81
N HIS A 668 20.63 34.22 -38.63
CA HIS A 668 20.42 35.59 -38.13
C HIS A 668 19.69 35.65 -36.77
N LEU A 669 19.86 34.63 -35.93
CA LEU A 669 19.08 34.47 -34.70
C LEU A 669 19.36 35.58 -33.67
N TYR A 670 20.57 36.15 -33.64
CA TYR A 670 20.90 37.28 -32.77
C TYR A 670 20.07 38.53 -33.08
N THR A 671 19.89 38.86 -34.37
CA THR A 671 19.03 39.98 -34.79
C THR A 671 17.56 39.71 -34.44
N LEU A 672 17.13 38.47 -34.61
CA LEU A 672 15.77 38.04 -34.26
C LEU A 672 15.49 38.18 -32.76
N ILE A 673 16.48 38.06 -31.87
CA ILE A 673 16.30 38.31 -30.42
C ILE A 673 15.88 39.76 -30.20
N THR A 674 16.56 40.72 -30.83
CA THR A 674 16.22 42.14 -30.77
C THR A 674 14.79 42.37 -31.26
N GLU A 675 14.44 41.84 -32.43
CA GLU A 675 13.11 41.98 -33.02
C GLU A 675 12.02 41.41 -32.10
N ARG A 676 12.20 40.19 -31.58
CA ARG A 676 11.20 39.53 -30.73
C ARG A 676 10.99 40.20 -29.38
N LEU A 677 12.07 40.65 -28.73
CA LEU A 677 11.95 41.31 -27.43
C LEU A 677 11.24 42.66 -27.51
N LEU A 678 11.37 43.37 -28.64
CA LEU A 678 10.73 44.67 -28.88
C LEU A 678 9.27 44.58 -29.37
N ILE A 679 8.72 43.38 -29.65
CA ILE A 679 7.31 43.23 -30.09
C ILE A 679 6.33 43.76 -29.02
N HIS A 680 6.63 43.48 -27.75
CA HIS A 680 5.74 43.75 -26.62
C HIS A 680 6.43 44.52 -25.48
N ALA A 681 7.53 45.22 -25.75
CA ALA A 681 8.20 46.06 -24.77
C ALA A 681 8.78 47.31 -25.42
N ASP A 682 8.44 48.47 -24.86
CA ASP A 682 8.92 49.76 -25.33
C ASP A 682 10.34 50.08 -24.84
N TYR A 683 10.84 49.37 -23.82
CA TYR A 683 12.18 49.55 -23.27
C TYR A 683 12.77 48.26 -22.71
N LEU A 684 14.11 48.18 -22.71
CA LEU A 684 14.86 47.10 -22.08
C LEU A 684 14.83 47.25 -20.55
N THR A 685 14.40 46.19 -19.88
CA THR A 685 14.32 46.11 -18.41
C THR A 685 15.56 45.47 -17.80
N LEU A 686 15.84 45.75 -16.52
CA LEU A 686 16.99 45.19 -15.83
C LEU A 686 17.03 43.66 -15.78
N PRO A 687 15.92 42.93 -15.49
CA PRO A 687 15.93 41.47 -15.48
C PRO A 687 16.26 40.85 -16.85
N THR A 688 15.74 41.45 -17.93
CA THR A 688 16.05 40.98 -19.29
C THR A 688 17.50 41.28 -19.65
N TYR A 689 18.03 42.46 -19.28
CA TYR A 689 19.45 42.77 -19.42
C TYR A 689 20.35 41.76 -18.71
N ILE A 690 20.03 41.38 -17.46
CA ILE A 690 20.82 40.42 -16.69
C ILE A 690 20.97 39.10 -17.46
N VAL A 691 19.89 38.54 -18.00
CA VAL A 691 19.99 37.29 -18.77
C VAL A 691 20.76 37.47 -20.08
N LEU A 692 20.56 38.57 -20.81
CA LEU A 692 21.36 38.84 -22.01
C LEU A 692 22.86 38.95 -21.70
N PHE A 693 23.20 39.49 -20.53
CA PHE A 693 24.56 39.60 -20.03
C PHE A 693 25.13 38.25 -19.56
N GLU A 694 24.32 37.40 -18.92
CA GLU A 694 24.68 36.00 -18.63
C GLU A 694 25.01 35.25 -19.93
N ILE A 695 24.25 35.45 -21.01
CA ILE A 695 24.53 34.85 -22.32
C ILE A 695 25.83 35.41 -22.91
N LEU A 696 26.04 36.72 -22.86
CA LEU A 696 27.26 37.37 -23.35
C LEU A 696 28.53 36.80 -22.71
N THR A 697 28.48 36.54 -21.41
CA THR A 697 29.63 36.11 -20.59
C THR A 697 29.68 34.59 -20.35
N GLU A 698 28.62 33.88 -20.75
CA GLU A 698 28.39 32.46 -20.44
C GLU A 698 28.40 32.11 -18.95
N GLN A 699 28.16 33.09 -18.08
CA GLN A 699 27.97 32.91 -16.64
C GLN A 699 26.50 32.62 -16.34
N MET A 700 25.95 31.58 -16.97
CA MET A 700 24.54 31.22 -16.83
C MET A 700 24.22 30.67 -15.44
N THR A 701 23.15 31.18 -14.83
CA THR A 701 22.62 30.66 -13.55
C THR A 701 21.23 30.04 -13.74
N PRO A 702 20.87 28.97 -13.00
CA PRO A 702 19.54 28.37 -13.10
C PRO A 702 18.43 29.20 -12.44
N GLU A 703 18.78 30.16 -11.57
CA GLU A 703 17.83 31.01 -10.86
C GLU A 703 17.45 32.26 -11.67
N PHE A 704 16.21 32.75 -11.53
CA PHE A 704 15.77 33.98 -12.19
C PHE A 704 16.13 35.20 -11.33
N ALA A 705 17.13 35.97 -11.78
CA ALA A 705 17.54 37.20 -11.12
C ALA A 705 16.73 38.40 -11.65
N TYR A 706 16.11 39.15 -10.74
CA TYR A 706 15.35 40.38 -11.06
C TYR A 706 16.09 41.65 -10.63
N THR A 707 17.15 41.50 -9.83
CA THR A 707 18.01 42.59 -9.38
C THR A 707 19.46 42.19 -9.58
N LYS A 708 20.30 43.19 -9.84
CA LYS A 708 21.74 42.99 -10.02
C LYS A 708 22.47 43.28 -8.71
N LYS A 709 23.13 42.27 -8.15
CA LYS A 709 23.81 42.36 -6.83
C LYS A 709 25.17 43.05 -6.93
N GLU A 710 25.96 42.74 -7.96
CA GLU A 710 27.33 43.24 -8.14
C GLU A 710 27.63 43.54 -9.62
N ALA A 711 28.67 44.34 -9.88
CA ALA A 711 29.16 44.60 -11.24
C ALA A 711 30.01 43.43 -11.75
N ALA A 712 30.17 43.31 -13.08
CA ALA A 712 30.94 42.24 -13.70
C ALA A 712 32.40 42.19 -13.21
N SER A 713 32.92 40.97 -13.02
CA SER A 713 34.31 40.75 -12.65
C SER A 713 35.25 41.11 -13.82
N PRO A 714 36.41 41.76 -13.56
CA PRO A 714 37.40 42.07 -14.59
C PRO A 714 38.01 40.82 -15.24
N GLU A 715 37.87 39.64 -14.64
CA GLU A 715 38.39 38.37 -15.16
C GLU A 715 37.46 37.73 -16.21
N TRP A 716 36.20 38.16 -16.29
CA TRP A 716 35.23 37.59 -17.21
C TRP A 716 35.52 37.97 -18.67
N ARG A 717 35.07 37.13 -19.60
CA ARG A 717 35.30 37.29 -21.03
C ARG A 717 33.99 37.40 -21.80
N PHE A 718 34.02 38.09 -22.94
CA PHE A 718 32.93 38.05 -23.91
C PHE A 718 32.97 36.74 -24.70
N GLU A 719 32.29 35.72 -24.21
CA GLU A 719 32.21 34.40 -24.86
C GLU A 719 31.20 34.39 -26.03
N ASN A 720 30.15 35.23 -25.98
CA ASN A 720 29.22 35.47 -27.10
C ASN A 720 29.22 36.94 -27.58
N PRO A 721 30.25 37.41 -28.31
CA PRO A 721 30.42 38.82 -28.66
C PRO A 721 29.26 39.47 -29.43
N MET A 722 28.52 38.69 -30.22
CA MET A 722 27.36 39.20 -30.96
C MET A 722 26.25 39.73 -30.04
N MET A 723 26.18 39.26 -28.79
CA MET A 723 25.24 39.75 -27.79
C MET A 723 25.49 41.21 -27.41
N LEU A 724 26.73 41.72 -27.54
CA LEU A 724 27.02 43.16 -27.33
C LEU A 724 26.19 44.02 -28.30
N LYS A 725 26.12 43.60 -29.57
CA LYS A 725 25.32 44.29 -30.59
C LYS A 725 23.82 44.17 -30.31
N VAL A 726 23.36 43.01 -29.84
CA VAL A 726 21.95 42.79 -29.44
C VAL A 726 21.56 43.73 -28.31
N ILE A 727 22.36 43.77 -27.23
CA ILE A 727 22.12 44.63 -26.06
C ILE A 727 22.18 46.11 -26.47
N ALA A 728 23.21 46.51 -27.23
CA ALA A 728 23.35 47.88 -27.70
C ALA A 728 22.14 48.33 -28.54
N ASN A 729 21.73 47.51 -29.51
CA ASN A 729 20.55 47.79 -30.34
C ASN A 729 19.27 47.89 -29.51
N LEU A 730 19.08 47.00 -28.52
CA LEU A 730 17.93 47.05 -27.63
C LEU A 730 17.92 48.35 -26.81
N ILE A 731 19.05 48.78 -26.28
CA ILE A 731 19.17 50.05 -25.53
C ILE A 731 18.85 51.24 -26.43
N THR A 732 19.42 51.29 -27.64
CA THR A 732 19.23 52.41 -28.58
C THR A 732 17.79 52.50 -29.10
N GLN A 733 17.08 51.37 -29.25
CA GLN A 733 15.69 51.33 -29.72
C GLN A 733 14.67 51.46 -28.58
N SER A 734 15.11 51.47 -27.32
CA SER A 734 14.23 51.62 -26.16
C SER A 734 13.79 53.07 -25.97
N ALA A 735 12.53 53.27 -25.59
CA ALA A 735 12.01 54.55 -25.13
C ALA A 735 12.69 54.97 -23.81
N GLU A 736 13.02 56.26 -23.67
CA GLU A 736 13.67 56.78 -22.48
C GLU A 736 12.80 56.60 -21.22
N SER A 737 13.38 55.99 -20.19
CA SER A 737 12.71 55.72 -18.92
C SER A 737 13.72 55.56 -17.78
N ASN A 738 13.27 55.71 -16.54
CA ASN A 738 14.11 55.45 -15.35
C ASN A 738 14.66 54.01 -15.32
N GLU A 739 13.91 53.06 -15.87
CA GLU A 739 14.35 51.67 -15.95
C GLU A 739 15.44 51.51 -17.02
N LEU A 740 15.27 52.11 -18.20
CA LEU A 740 16.31 52.13 -19.23
C LEU A 740 17.60 52.79 -18.72
N MET A 741 17.48 53.88 -17.94
CA MET A 741 18.63 54.54 -17.31
C MET A 741 19.42 53.60 -16.39
N ARG A 742 18.72 52.78 -15.60
CA ARG A 742 19.36 51.76 -14.75
C ARG A 742 20.10 50.73 -15.60
N VAL A 743 19.51 50.28 -16.71
CA VAL A 743 20.14 49.33 -17.64
C VAL A 743 21.36 49.94 -18.32
N LYS A 744 21.26 51.17 -18.85
CA LYS A 744 22.39 51.91 -19.45
C LYS A 744 23.58 51.98 -18.49
N LYS A 745 23.32 52.39 -17.24
CA LYS A 745 24.34 52.45 -16.18
C LYS A 745 24.95 51.08 -15.88
N ALA A 746 24.12 50.04 -15.75
CA ALA A 746 24.58 48.69 -15.47
C ALA A 746 25.46 48.14 -16.61
N PHE A 747 25.06 48.35 -17.86
CA PHE A 747 25.79 47.91 -19.06
C PHE A 747 27.14 48.59 -19.20
N LEU A 748 27.19 49.92 -19.07
CA LEU A 748 28.46 50.66 -19.14
C LEU A 748 29.42 50.24 -18.02
N LEU A 749 28.92 50.10 -16.79
CA LEU A 749 29.75 49.68 -15.66
C LEU A 749 30.34 48.27 -15.85
N ASP A 750 29.55 47.33 -16.36
CA ASP A 750 30.03 45.98 -16.67
C ASP A 750 31.09 45.99 -17.78
N MET A 751 30.81 46.72 -18.86
CA MET A 751 31.73 46.87 -19.97
C MET A 751 33.08 47.46 -19.53
N ILE A 752 33.05 48.52 -18.72
CA ILE A 752 34.25 49.17 -18.20
C ILE A 752 35.06 48.22 -17.33
N ASN A 753 34.41 47.56 -16.36
CA ASN A 753 35.11 46.63 -15.48
C ASN A 753 35.75 45.47 -16.26
N MET A 754 35.04 44.88 -17.22
CA MET A 754 35.56 43.78 -18.04
C MET A 754 36.64 44.22 -19.04
N CYS A 755 36.63 45.48 -19.48
CA CYS A 755 37.59 46.01 -20.46
C CYS A 755 38.78 46.73 -19.82
N ARG A 756 38.71 47.10 -18.53
CA ARG A 756 39.80 47.80 -17.81
C ARG A 756 41.08 46.97 -17.84
N ASP A 757 40.97 45.69 -17.49
CA ASP A 757 42.12 44.78 -17.38
C ASP A 757 42.10 43.68 -18.46
N GLY A 758 40.95 43.45 -19.13
CA GLY A 758 40.76 42.40 -20.15
C GLY A 758 41.22 42.79 -21.57
N LYS A 759 42.47 42.48 -21.92
CA LYS A 759 43.04 42.71 -23.28
C LYS A 759 42.21 42.06 -24.41
N ASP A 760 41.73 40.83 -24.20
CA ASP A 760 40.94 40.08 -25.19
C ASP A 760 39.55 40.71 -25.42
N ASN A 761 38.92 41.21 -24.35
CA ASN A 761 37.63 41.90 -24.40
C ASN A 761 37.75 43.20 -25.21
N ARG A 762 38.81 43.99 -24.96
CA ARG A 762 39.11 45.20 -25.76
C ARG A 762 39.28 44.87 -27.23
N ARG A 763 40.09 43.85 -27.54
CA ARG A 763 40.30 43.40 -28.93
C ARG A 763 38.98 43.01 -29.59
N THR A 764 38.12 42.30 -28.87
CA THR A 764 36.81 41.86 -29.37
C THR A 764 35.92 43.05 -29.74
N ILE A 765 35.79 44.05 -28.87
CA ILE A 765 35.01 45.28 -29.17
C ILE A 765 35.58 46.03 -30.38
N LEU A 766 36.90 46.22 -30.42
CA LEU A 766 37.57 46.95 -31.50
C LEU A 766 37.40 46.28 -32.87
N GLN A 767 37.13 44.98 -32.90
CA GLN A 767 36.86 44.20 -34.11
C GLN A 767 35.39 44.23 -34.54
N MET A 768 34.48 44.71 -33.70
CA MET A 768 33.06 44.84 -34.05
C MET A 768 32.84 46.05 -34.96
N SER A 769 31.96 45.90 -35.95
CA SER A 769 31.59 47.03 -36.79
C SER A 769 30.78 48.06 -35.99
N VAL A 770 31.05 49.34 -36.27
CA VAL A 770 30.26 50.48 -35.79
C VAL A 770 30.24 50.63 -34.26
N TRP A 771 31.30 50.18 -33.57
CA TRP A 771 31.31 50.14 -32.11
C TRP A 771 31.34 51.49 -31.41
N GLN A 772 31.95 52.47 -32.07
CA GLN A 772 31.99 53.84 -31.59
C GLN A 772 30.59 54.45 -31.56
N GLU A 773 29.81 54.27 -32.63
CA GLU A 773 28.49 54.91 -32.74
C GLU A 773 27.52 54.36 -31.71
N TRP A 774 27.49 53.04 -31.48
CA TRP A 774 26.59 52.50 -30.47
C TRP A 774 27.03 52.88 -29.05
N LEU A 775 28.32 52.87 -28.73
CA LEU A 775 28.80 53.25 -27.39
C LEU A 775 28.51 54.74 -27.10
N ILE A 776 28.70 55.60 -28.10
CA ILE A 776 28.37 57.03 -28.00
C ILE A 776 26.86 57.21 -27.86
N SER A 777 26.03 56.48 -28.62
CA SER A 777 24.56 56.58 -28.51
C SER A 777 23.99 56.19 -27.14
N ILE A 778 24.69 55.32 -26.41
CA ILE A 778 24.27 54.83 -25.10
C ILE A 778 24.72 55.78 -23.97
N SER A 779 25.70 56.65 -24.24
CA SER A 779 26.26 57.60 -23.26
C SER A 779 25.71 59.02 -23.47
N TYR A 780 25.32 59.69 -22.38
CA TYR A 780 24.84 61.08 -22.39
C TYR A 780 25.93 62.15 -22.53
N VAL A 781 26.47 62.39 -23.72
CA VAL A 781 27.54 63.38 -23.97
C VAL A 781 27.32 64.75 -23.30
N PHE A 782 26.06 65.15 -23.11
CA PHE A 782 25.67 66.32 -22.32
C PHE A 782 24.52 65.97 -21.37
N PRO A 783 24.78 65.56 -20.11
CA PRO A 783 23.74 65.16 -19.17
C PRO A 783 22.93 66.38 -18.71
N LYS A 784 21.60 66.25 -18.70
CA LYS A 784 20.63 67.29 -18.32
C LYS A 784 19.99 67.06 -16.95
N THR A 785 20.11 65.86 -16.39
CA THR A 785 19.54 65.48 -15.08
C THR A 785 20.60 64.87 -14.17
N GLU A 786 20.44 64.95 -12.83
CA GLU A 786 21.36 64.30 -11.88
C GLU A 786 21.46 62.77 -12.10
N ALA A 787 20.37 62.15 -12.56
CA ALA A 787 20.35 60.74 -12.94
C ALA A 787 21.25 60.44 -14.16
N GLU A 788 21.30 61.36 -15.14
CA GLU A 788 22.20 61.27 -16.30
C GLU A 788 23.66 61.53 -15.90
N VAL A 789 23.91 62.47 -14.98
CA VAL A 789 25.25 62.72 -14.40
C VAL A 789 25.76 61.45 -13.69
N GLY A 790 24.93 60.79 -12.89
CA GLY A 790 25.27 59.55 -12.20
C GLY A 790 25.47 58.32 -13.11
N ALA A 791 25.08 58.41 -14.39
CA ALA A 791 25.42 57.44 -15.45
C ALA A 791 26.71 57.82 -16.19
N TRP A 792 27.09 59.10 -16.16
CA TRP A 792 28.28 59.66 -16.81
C TRP A 792 29.58 59.56 -16.03
N VAL A 793 29.50 59.58 -14.69
CA VAL A 793 30.68 59.61 -13.79
C VAL A 793 31.59 58.37 -13.93
N VAL A 794 31.30 57.41 -14.82
CA VAL A 794 32.07 56.16 -14.97
C VAL A 794 32.74 55.99 -16.36
N THR A 795 32.56 56.86 -17.36
CA THR A 795 33.21 56.72 -18.70
C THR A 795 34.20 57.87 -18.94
N LEU A 796 35.51 57.69 -18.87
CA LEU A 796 36.42 57.03 -19.84
C LEU A 796 37.74 56.61 -19.15
N PRO A 797 38.48 55.58 -19.63
CA PRO A 797 39.94 55.60 -19.52
C PRO A 797 40.56 56.64 -20.46
#